data_AF-A0A8J4UMT6-F1
#
_entry.id   AF-A0A8J4UMT6-F1
#
_cell.length_a   1.000
_cell.length_b   1.000
_cell.length_c   1.000
_cell.angle_alpha   90.00
_cell.angle_beta   90.00
_cell.angle_gamma   90.00
#
_symmetry.space_group_name_H-M   'P 1'
#
loop_
_entity.id
_entity.type
_entity.pdbx_description
1 polymer ?
#
loop_
_entity_poly.entity_id
_entity_poly.type
_entity_poly.pdbx_seq_one_letter_code
_entity_poly.pdbx_strand_id
1 'polypeptide(L)'
;MTVLDNGSLRISSAVKSDAGLYTCVARNQFGIASSSGTLMVKEATIITTLPSTLDVTVGESIVLPCQVTHDPSLELKFTWFFNEQLIHFGNHGVYFEKVGSHSSGDIMIRNIQMKHAGKYTCAVQTKVDSSSIATDLIVRGPPGPPTSIHVEDLTDSRATLSWKPGPDNHSPITAYVIQARTPFSLGWQAVRTVPEEVGGRRLTATAIELSPWVEYEFRVVAINELGTGEPSKPSKQVRTKETFPKVTPANVSGGGGSRSELVITWEPVPEELQNGPGFGYVVAFRPYGSTGWMQAAVPSAEASKYVFKNESIQPFSKFQVKVGVYNNKGEGPFGPVVTIYSAEEEPARAPTRVKVQSLSASEVEVTWKTLPWSTSRRRVLGYELRYWEKKEKEDMASVLRTVGNRTSAIIQGLKGSSTYYITVRAYNTAGAGPPSAAVNVTTKKPPPSQPPVKVMWNTSNSKIILNWEQVKALENESEVMGYKVLYKQNRHSRPRVMETNTTSVELSLPPDEEYIIQIKPFGEGGEGSSSKQITIPRISGKSSLTIQFVEGQFVDAYDPTIENTFNKMVSVNGQDFNLQLVDTAGQDEYSIFPQSHSMDIHGYVLVYSVTSMKSFEVVQVLHDKLLDMVGKIQVPTVLVGNKKDLHMERVIKPEEGKKLADSWGAAFMESSAKENQ
;
A
#
# COMPACT_ATOMS: atom_id res chain seq x y z
N MET A 1 71.45 56.67 -4.10
CA MET A 1 70.71 57.33 -5.21
C MET A 1 71.72 57.93 -6.15
N THR A 2 71.47 57.95 -7.46
CA THR A 2 72.40 58.48 -8.47
C THR A 2 71.65 59.33 -9.47
N VAL A 3 72.11 60.56 -9.72
CA VAL A 3 71.61 61.38 -10.83
C VAL A 3 72.27 60.91 -12.11
N LEU A 4 71.46 60.60 -13.13
CA LEU A 4 71.90 60.17 -14.45
C LEU A 4 72.21 61.40 -15.31
N ASP A 5 72.97 61.21 -16.39
CA ASP A 5 73.42 62.30 -17.28
C ASP A 5 72.27 63.09 -17.92
N ASN A 6 71.08 62.49 -18.02
CA ASN A 6 69.87 63.15 -18.51
C ASN A 6 69.10 63.95 -17.43
N GLY A 7 69.67 64.09 -16.23
CA GLY A 7 69.07 64.78 -15.09
C GLY A 7 68.10 63.95 -14.25
N SER A 8 67.87 62.67 -14.56
CA SER A 8 66.95 61.80 -13.80
C SER A 8 67.60 61.25 -12.53
N LEU A 9 66.87 61.19 -11.41
CA LEU A 9 67.33 60.55 -10.17
C LEU A 9 66.95 59.07 -10.16
N ARG A 10 67.93 58.17 -10.05
CA ARG A 10 67.73 56.72 -9.91
C ARG A 10 67.91 56.28 -8.45
N ILE A 11 66.92 55.53 -7.95
CA ILE A 11 66.94 54.87 -6.65
C ILE A 11 66.79 53.36 -6.90
N SER A 12 67.88 52.59 -6.76
CA SER A 12 67.91 51.18 -7.17
C SER A 12 67.29 50.20 -6.16
N SER A 13 67.18 50.59 -4.89
CA SER A 13 66.59 49.78 -3.81
C SER A 13 66.00 50.73 -2.77
N ALA A 14 64.79 51.22 -3.06
CA ALA A 14 64.13 52.20 -2.21
C ALA A 14 63.78 51.61 -0.84
N VAL A 15 64.19 52.29 0.22
CA VAL A 15 63.84 51.95 1.62
C VAL A 15 62.89 53.01 2.20
N LYS A 16 62.22 52.72 3.32
CA LYS A 16 61.24 53.66 3.90
C LYS A 16 61.81 55.06 4.17
N SER A 17 63.11 55.17 4.50
CA SER A 17 63.80 56.46 4.73
C SER A 17 64.01 57.27 3.46
N ASP A 18 63.85 56.68 2.27
CA ASP A 18 63.95 57.40 1.00
C ASP A 18 62.65 58.15 0.66
N ALA A 19 61.55 57.91 1.39
CA ALA A 19 60.31 58.65 1.20
C ALA A 19 60.47 60.12 1.58
N GLY A 20 59.96 61.04 0.76
CA GLY A 20 60.11 62.47 0.99
C GLY A 20 59.78 63.33 -0.21
N LEU A 21 59.88 64.64 -0.03
CA LEU A 21 59.74 65.62 -1.12
C LEU A 21 61.09 65.78 -1.83
N TYR A 22 61.14 65.44 -3.11
CA TYR A 22 62.31 65.64 -3.95
C TYR A 22 62.09 66.86 -4.81
N THR A 23 63.03 67.80 -4.75
CA THR A 23 63.02 69.00 -5.58
C THR A 23 64.13 68.92 -6.61
N CYS A 24 63.76 68.90 -7.89
CA CYS A 24 64.71 69.07 -8.97
C CYS A 24 64.90 70.58 -9.20
N VAL A 25 66.15 71.04 -9.14
CA VAL A 25 66.52 72.44 -9.30
C VAL A 25 67.41 72.58 -10.53
N ALA A 26 66.92 73.29 -11.55
CA ALA A 26 67.68 73.63 -12.74
C ALA A 26 68.19 75.07 -12.62
N ARG A 27 69.49 75.28 -12.80
CA ARG A 27 70.14 76.60 -12.71
C ARG A 27 70.96 76.90 -13.95
N ASN A 28 70.82 78.10 -14.48
CA ASN A 28 71.71 78.67 -15.49
C ASN A 28 72.16 80.07 -15.07
N GLN A 29 72.90 80.77 -15.93
CA GLN A 29 73.39 82.12 -15.66
C GLN A 29 72.30 83.20 -15.53
N PHE A 30 71.05 82.90 -15.92
CA PHE A 30 69.93 83.84 -15.93
C PHE A 30 68.90 83.58 -14.82
N GLY A 31 68.95 82.44 -14.14
CA GLY A 31 68.01 82.14 -13.05
C GLY A 31 68.01 80.69 -12.59
N ILE A 32 67.11 80.42 -11.65
CA ILE A 32 66.85 79.10 -11.08
C ILE A 32 65.37 78.79 -11.28
N ALA A 33 65.07 77.60 -11.79
CA ALA A 33 63.74 77.03 -11.81
C ALA A 33 63.75 75.72 -11.02
N SER A 34 62.70 75.46 -10.26
CA SER A 34 62.59 74.22 -9.49
C SER A 34 61.19 73.62 -9.60
N SER A 35 61.13 72.29 -9.62
CA SER A 35 59.89 71.54 -9.51
C SER A 35 60.05 70.45 -8.46
N SER A 36 58.98 70.15 -7.72
CA SER A 36 59.02 69.15 -6.66
C SER A 36 58.03 68.03 -6.91
N GLY A 37 58.39 66.82 -6.50
CA GLY A 37 57.53 65.64 -6.48
C GLY A 37 57.75 64.83 -5.21
N THR A 38 56.70 64.21 -4.70
CA THR A 38 56.79 63.39 -3.47
C THR A 38 57.00 61.92 -3.84
N LEU A 39 58.04 61.32 -3.26
CA LEU A 39 58.25 59.87 -3.31
C LEU A 39 57.62 59.23 -2.07
N MET A 40 56.74 58.26 -2.28
CA MET A 40 56.23 57.39 -1.23
C MET A 40 56.77 55.98 -1.44
N VAL A 41 57.38 55.40 -0.41
CA VAL A 41 57.85 54.01 -0.42
C VAL A 41 56.84 53.15 0.33
N LYS A 42 56.33 52.10 -0.33
CA LYS A 42 55.30 51.19 0.20
C LYS A 42 55.93 49.85 0.58
N GLU A 43 55.31 49.14 1.52
CA GLU A 43 55.70 47.77 1.86
C GLU A 43 55.36 46.80 0.71
N ALA A 44 56.27 45.86 0.44
CA ALA A 44 56.10 44.88 -0.62
C ALA A 44 55.04 43.83 -0.26
N THR A 45 54.29 43.39 -1.27
CA THR A 45 53.25 42.37 -1.16
C THR A 45 53.89 40.97 -1.17
N ILE A 46 53.78 40.23 -0.07
CA ILE A 46 54.38 38.89 0.10
C ILE A 46 53.31 37.89 0.55
N ILE A 47 53.20 36.76 -0.15
CA ILE A 47 52.32 35.65 0.24
C ILE A 47 53.00 34.86 1.37
N THR A 48 52.35 34.74 2.53
CA THR A 48 52.95 34.22 3.78
C THR A 48 52.57 32.79 4.11
N THR A 49 51.44 32.30 3.62
CA THR A 49 50.99 30.93 3.88
C THR A 49 50.89 30.14 2.58
N LEU A 50 51.51 28.96 2.56
CA LEU A 50 51.24 27.92 1.57
C LEU A 50 51.20 26.56 2.29
N PRO A 51 50.23 25.69 1.98
CA PRO A 51 50.34 24.27 2.29
C PRO A 51 51.37 23.60 1.35
N SER A 52 52.17 22.67 1.88
CA SER A 52 52.87 21.67 1.05
C SER A 52 51.88 20.93 0.14
N THR A 53 52.37 20.19 -0.85
CA THR A 53 51.53 19.29 -1.67
C THR A 53 50.44 18.64 -0.82
N LEU A 54 49.18 18.94 -1.12
CA LEU A 54 48.05 18.45 -0.35
C LEU A 54 47.65 17.08 -0.88
N ASP A 55 47.48 16.13 0.02
CA ASP A 55 47.02 14.79 -0.27
C ASP A 55 45.65 14.59 0.38
N VAL A 56 44.61 14.43 -0.43
CA VAL A 56 43.20 14.43 0.00
C VAL A 56 42.44 13.28 -0.63
N THR A 57 41.32 12.89 -0.03
CA THR A 57 40.45 11.84 -0.59
C THR A 57 39.23 12.43 -1.32
N VAL A 58 38.71 11.70 -2.32
CA VAL A 58 37.47 12.09 -3.02
C VAL A 58 36.33 12.28 -2.02
N GLY A 59 35.54 13.35 -2.18
CA GLY A 59 34.41 13.72 -1.33
C GLY A 59 34.75 14.74 -0.24
N GLU A 60 36.01 14.88 0.13
CA GLU A 60 36.44 15.87 1.11
C GLU A 60 36.27 17.30 0.59
N SER A 61 36.24 18.27 1.51
CA SER A 61 36.25 19.69 1.17
C SER A 61 37.45 20.35 1.83
N ILE A 62 38.26 21.07 1.07
CA ILE A 62 39.48 21.72 1.57
C ILE A 62 39.45 23.22 1.35
N VAL A 63 40.21 23.94 2.17
CA VAL A 63 40.52 25.35 1.96
C VAL A 63 41.98 25.46 1.53
N LEU A 64 42.22 26.13 0.40
CA LEU A 64 43.55 26.52 -0.03
C LEU A 64 43.81 27.95 0.47
N PRO A 65 44.64 28.12 1.50
CA PRO A 65 44.89 29.44 2.07
C PRO A 65 45.83 30.25 1.17
N CYS A 66 45.54 31.53 1.01
CA CYS A 66 46.40 32.52 0.37
C CYS A 66 46.40 33.81 1.18
N GLN A 67 47.19 33.80 2.26
CA GLN A 67 47.40 34.95 3.14
C GLN A 67 48.58 35.80 2.66
N VAL A 68 48.46 37.12 2.81
CA VAL A 68 49.40 38.08 2.26
C VAL A 68 49.72 39.17 3.28
N THR A 69 51.00 39.50 3.43
CA THR A 69 51.46 40.74 4.09
C THR A 69 51.67 41.83 3.05
N HIS A 70 51.09 43.01 3.24
CA HIS A 70 51.12 44.14 2.28
C HIS A 70 50.99 45.48 3.00
N ASP A 71 51.28 46.58 2.29
CA ASP A 71 51.03 47.94 2.79
C ASP A 71 49.51 48.21 2.91
N PRO A 72 48.98 48.58 4.09
CA PRO A 72 47.53 48.76 4.31
C PRO A 72 46.84 49.81 3.44
N SER A 73 47.61 50.70 2.79
CA SER A 73 47.07 51.73 1.89
C SER A 73 46.89 51.26 0.44
N LEU A 74 47.23 50.00 0.14
CA LEU A 74 47.11 49.39 -1.17
C LEU A 74 45.92 48.43 -1.21
N GLU A 75 45.14 48.51 -2.28
CA GLU A 75 44.07 47.55 -2.54
C GLU A 75 44.66 46.27 -3.14
N LEU A 76 44.23 45.11 -2.60
CA LEU A 76 44.64 43.79 -3.07
C LEU A 76 43.66 43.23 -4.10
N LYS A 77 44.19 42.74 -5.21
CA LYS A 77 43.44 41.97 -6.21
C LYS A 77 43.96 40.54 -6.29
N PHE A 78 43.16 39.59 -5.81
CA PHE A 78 43.47 38.16 -5.84
C PHE A 78 42.95 37.49 -7.11
N THR A 79 43.75 36.58 -7.66
CA THR A 79 43.46 35.78 -8.86
C THR A 79 43.96 34.36 -8.65
N TRP A 80 43.12 33.36 -8.94
CA TRP A 80 43.51 31.95 -8.84
C TRP A 80 43.55 31.28 -10.21
N PHE A 81 44.49 30.36 -10.36
CA PHE A 81 44.65 29.54 -11.56
C PHE A 81 44.65 28.05 -11.19
N PHE A 82 44.00 27.23 -12.01
CA PHE A 82 44.07 25.77 -11.99
C PHE A 82 44.72 25.30 -13.28
N ASN A 83 45.85 24.60 -13.19
CA ASN A 83 46.66 24.19 -14.35
C ASN A 83 46.86 25.34 -15.34
N GLU A 84 47.28 26.50 -14.83
CA GLU A 84 47.52 27.75 -15.58
C GLU A 84 46.27 28.43 -16.17
N GLN A 85 45.08 27.85 -16.03
CA GLN A 85 43.83 28.46 -16.47
C GLN A 85 43.18 29.26 -15.35
N LEU A 86 42.70 30.45 -15.68
CA LEU A 86 42.03 31.35 -14.75
C LEU A 86 40.75 30.71 -14.18
N ILE A 87 40.62 30.69 -12.86
CA ILE A 87 39.41 30.24 -12.17
C ILE A 87 38.39 31.39 -12.16
N HIS A 88 37.25 31.18 -12.81
CA HIS A 88 36.13 32.13 -12.79
C HIS A 88 35.14 31.77 -11.68
N PHE A 89 35.04 32.63 -10.66
CA PHE A 89 34.09 32.47 -9.57
C PHE A 89 32.67 32.89 -10.00
N GLY A 90 31.64 32.13 -9.62
CA GLY A 90 30.23 32.53 -9.79
C GLY A 90 29.49 32.02 -11.02
N ASN A 91 30.06 31.13 -11.84
CA ASN A 91 29.33 30.42 -12.91
C ASN A 91 29.12 28.95 -12.54
N HIS A 92 27.88 28.44 -12.72
CA HIS A 92 27.34 27.16 -12.22
C HIS A 92 28.08 25.89 -12.68
N GLY A 93 29.30 25.67 -12.22
CA GLY A 93 30.01 24.43 -12.53
C GLY A 93 31.23 24.13 -11.68
N VAL A 94 31.71 25.08 -10.87
CA VAL A 94 32.89 24.84 -10.04
C VAL A 94 32.65 25.30 -8.61
N TYR A 95 32.79 24.34 -7.68
CA TYR A 95 32.58 24.49 -6.24
C TYR A 95 33.71 25.28 -5.55
N PHE A 96 34.24 26.31 -6.23
CA PHE A 96 35.21 27.22 -5.65
C PHE A 96 34.46 28.36 -4.97
N GLU A 97 34.53 28.42 -3.66
CA GLU A 97 33.95 29.50 -2.87
C GLU A 97 35.05 30.36 -2.29
N LYS A 98 34.89 31.68 -2.36
CA LYS A 98 35.79 32.59 -1.65
C LYS A 98 35.40 32.59 -0.17
N VAL A 99 36.34 32.19 0.68
CA VAL A 99 36.11 32.10 2.14
C VAL A 99 36.89 33.19 2.89
N GLY A 100 37.80 33.90 2.21
CA GLY A 100 38.61 34.98 2.77
C GLY A 100 37.94 36.37 2.80
N SER A 101 38.42 37.23 3.70
CA SER A 101 38.09 38.67 3.78
C SER A 101 38.68 39.48 2.61
N HIS A 102 38.54 40.81 2.61
CA HIS A 102 39.24 41.66 1.64
C HIS A 102 40.78 41.58 1.73
N SER A 103 41.31 41.07 2.84
CA SER A 103 42.76 40.88 3.07
C SER A 103 43.21 39.42 2.93
N SER A 104 42.31 38.48 2.61
CA SER A 104 42.61 37.05 2.41
C SER A 104 42.09 36.56 1.05
N GLY A 105 42.96 35.84 0.33
CA GLY A 105 42.65 35.25 -0.97
C GLY A 105 42.11 33.83 -0.92
N ASP A 106 41.69 33.31 0.23
CA ASP A 106 41.40 31.87 0.40
C ASP A 106 40.26 31.37 -0.48
N ILE A 107 40.46 30.18 -1.05
CA ILE A 107 39.43 29.45 -1.80
C ILE A 107 39.12 28.12 -1.14
N MET A 108 37.84 27.76 -1.08
CA MET A 108 37.39 26.44 -0.68
C MET A 108 37.02 25.62 -1.91
N ILE A 109 37.50 24.38 -1.98
CA ILE A 109 37.07 23.37 -2.94
C ILE A 109 36.12 22.42 -2.22
N ARG A 110 34.83 22.44 -2.55
CA ARG A 110 33.86 21.51 -1.94
C ARG A 110 33.77 20.21 -2.75
N ASN A 111 33.53 19.10 -2.05
CA ASN A 111 33.26 17.78 -2.62
C ASN A 111 34.27 17.39 -3.71
N ILE A 112 35.53 17.26 -3.33
CA ILE A 112 36.67 17.03 -4.22
C ILE A 112 36.43 15.78 -5.07
N GLN A 113 36.80 15.86 -6.35
CA GLN A 113 36.69 14.78 -7.33
C GLN A 113 38.06 14.57 -7.97
N MET A 114 38.31 13.41 -8.57
CA MET A 114 39.58 13.13 -9.26
C MET A 114 39.96 14.21 -10.29
N LYS A 115 38.97 14.82 -10.95
CA LYS A 115 39.18 15.92 -11.93
C LYS A 115 39.70 17.23 -11.33
N HIS A 116 39.67 17.38 -10.00
CA HIS A 116 40.21 18.56 -9.30
C HIS A 116 41.69 18.39 -8.94
N ALA A 117 42.29 17.22 -9.16
CA ALA A 117 43.73 17.03 -8.99
C ALA A 117 44.51 17.91 -9.99
N GLY A 118 45.59 18.52 -9.52
CA GLY A 118 46.43 19.39 -10.36
C GLY A 118 47.06 20.55 -9.60
N LYS A 119 47.65 21.48 -10.35
CA LYS A 119 48.42 22.59 -9.80
C LYS A 119 47.54 23.82 -9.63
N TYR A 120 47.51 24.35 -8.40
CA TYR A 120 46.78 25.56 -8.04
C TYR A 120 47.75 26.70 -7.77
N THR A 121 47.54 27.84 -8.44
CA THR A 121 48.37 29.04 -8.30
C THR A 121 47.54 30.19 -7.75
N CYS A 122 47.94 30.74 -6.61
CA CYS A 122 47.42 32.02 -6.12
C CYS A 122 48.31 33.15 -6.63
N ALA A 123 47.71 34.19 -7.21
CA ALA A 123 48.37 35.42 -7.59
C ALA A 123 47.67 36.61 -6.95
N VAL A 124 48.45 37.54 -6.40
CA VAL A 124 47.98 38.80 -5.81
C VAL A 124 48.64 39.97 -6.53
N GLN A 125 47.85 40.99 -6.84
CA GLN A 125 48.30 42.20 -7.52
C GLN A 125 47.82 43.44 -6.77
N THR A 126 48.68 44.44 -6.65
CA THR A 126 48.35 45.79 -6.19
C THR A 126 48.55 46.78 -7.34
N LYS A 127 48.31 48.08 -7.10
CA LYS A 127 48.62 49.12 -8.09
C LYS A 127 50.12 49.33 -8.32
N VAL A 128 51.00 48.77 -7.46
CA VAL A 128 52.46 49.00 -7.51
C VAL A 128 53.28 47.73 -7.68
N ASP A 129 52.77 46.55 -7.30
CA ASP A 129 53.49 45.28 -7.34
C ASP A 129 52.57 44.05 -7.51
N SER A 130 53.17 42.86 -7.63
CA SER A 130 52.47 41.58 -7.74
C SER A 130 53.31 40.43 -7.19
N SER A 131 52.65 39.39 -6.66
CA SER A 131 53.28 38.16 -6.16
C SER A 131 52.44 36.93 -6.49
N SER A 132 53.06 35.76 -6.69
CA SER A 132 52.34 34.51 -6.97
C SER A 132 53.07 33.28 -6.43
N ILE A 133 52.29 32.24 -6.12
CA ILE A 133 52.80 30.96 -5.59
C ILE A 133 51.90 29.81 -6.01
N ALA A 134 52.46 28.60 -6.17
CA ALA A 134 51.72 27.42 -6.59
C ALA A 134 51.91 26.21 -5.66
N THR A 135 50.88 25.37 -5.55
CA THR A 135 50.88 24.09 -4.83
C THR A 135 50.16 23.01 -5.64
N ASP A 136 50.53 21.75 -5.43
CA ASP A 136 49.90 20.59 -6.09
C ASP A 136 48.86 19.95 -5.17
N LEU A 137 47.69 19.63 -5.74
CA LEU A 137 46.65 18.85 -5.09
C LEU A 137 46.65 17.42 -5.65
N ILE A 138 47.00 16.46 -4.81
CA ILE A 138 46.89 15.03 -5.07
C ILE A 138 45.54 14.55 -4.50
N VAL A 139 44.76 13.87 -5.32
CA VAL A 139 43.46 13.31 -4.92
C VAL A 139 43.56 11.79 -5.00
N ARG A 140 43.37 11.12 -3.86
CA ARG A 140 43.22 9.67 -3.77
C ARG A 140 41.76 9.27 -3.92
N GLY A 141 41.50 8.20 -4.65
CA GLY A 141 40.14 7.72 -4.85
C GLY A 141 40.05 6.21 -5.11
N PRO A 142 38.81 5.68 -5.22
CA PRO A 142 38.58 4.32 -5.70
C PRO A 142 39.22 4.11 -7.08
N PRO A 143 39.57 2.88 -7.48
CA PRO A 143 40.28 2.64 -8.74
C PRO A 143 39.43 3.03 -9.96
N GLY A 144 40.10 3.39 -11.04
CA GLY A 144 39.44 3.57 -12.34
C GLY A 144 39.03 2.24 -12.99
N PRO A 145 38.18 2.30 -14.02
CA PRO A 145 37.62 1.10 -14.64
C PRO A 145 38.70 0.27 -15.34
N PRO A 146 38.73 -1.06 -15.12
CA PRO A 146 39.56 -1.96 -15.91
C PRO A 146 39.25 -1.88 -17.41
N THR A 147 40.23 -2.21 -18.24
CA THR A 147 40.13 -2.09 -19.70
C THR A 147 40.53 -3.39 -20.42
N SER A 148 40.26 -3.46 -21.73
CA SER A 148 40.63 -4.61 -22.58
C SER A 148 40.13 -5.96 -22.05
N ILE A 149 38.84 -6.03 -21.65
CA ILE A 149 38.23 -7.28 -21.19
C ILE A 149 37.98 -8.25 -22.36
N HIS A 150 38.46 -9.48 -22.22
CA HIS A 150 38.28 -10.56 -23.20
C HIS A 150 37.96 -11.89 -22.52
N VAL A 151 37.10 -12.70 -23.16
CA VAL A 151 36.87 -14.10 -22.78
C VAL A 151 37.86 -14.96 -23.56
N GLU A 152 38.80 -15.59 -22.87
CA GLU A 152 39.89 -16.39 -23.46
C GLU A 152 39.49 -17.86 -23.65
N ASP A 153 38.79 -18.43 -22.67
CA ASP A 153 38.29 -19.81 -22.70
C ASP A 153 36.90 -19.91 -22.10
N LEU A 154 36.10 -20.85 -22.62
CA LEU A 154 34.71 -21.03 -22.25
C LEU A 154 34.33 -22.52 -22.19
N THR A 155 33.77 -22.92 -21.06
CA THR A 155 33.25 -24.28 -20.80
C THR A 155 31.72 -24.22 -20.61
N ASP A 156 31.12 -25.31 -20.13
CA ASP A 156 29.69 -25.34 -19.75
C ASP A 156 29.42 -24.62 -18.42
N SER A 157 30.45 -24.42 -17.59
CA SER A 157 30.29 -23.92 -16.20
C SER A 157 31.32 -22.88 -15.77
N ARG A 158 32.25 -22.51 -16.66
CA ARG A 158 33.36 -21.59 -16.37
C ARG A 158 33.72 -20.75 -17.58
N ALA A 159 34.14 -19.51 -17.33
CA ALA A 159 34.68 -18.60 -18.34
C ALA A 159 35.98 -17.96 -17.84
N THR A 160 37.07 -18.11 -18.57
CA THR A 160 38.35 -17.47 -18.25
C THR A 160 38.43 -16.11 -18.92
N LEU A 161 38.59 -15.07 -18.13
CA LEU A 161 38.65 -13.67 -18.57
C LEU A 161 40.08 -13.15 -18.47
N SER A 162 40.45 -12.27 -19.39
CA SER A 162 41.66 -11.44 -19.30
C SER A 162 41.29 -9.96 -19.36
N TRP A 163 42.03 -9.11 -18.63
CA TRP A 163 41.86 -7.66 -18.64
C TRP A 163 43.16 -6.93 -18.29
N LYS A 164 43.17 -5.60 -18.48
CA LYS A 164 44.22 -4.69 -18.02
C LYS A 164 43.74 -3.89 -16.80
N PRO A 165 44.60 -3.67 -15.79
CA PRO A 165 44.26 -2.83 -14.65
C PRO A 165 43.91 -1.40 -15.10
N GLY A 166 42.94 -0.77 -14.43
CA GLY A 166 42.68 0.66 -14.54
C GLY A 166 43.69 1.47 -13.70
N PRO A 167 43.62 2.80 -13.71
CA PRO A 167 44.43 3.62 -12.82
C PRO A 167 44.06 3.33 -11.36
N ASP A 168 45.06 3.23 -10.49
CA ASP A 168 44.88 2.99 -9.04
C ASP A 168 44.43 4.24 -8.28
N ASN A 169 44.48 5.41 -8.94
CA ASN A 169 44.09 6.69 -8.37
C ASN A 169 44.82 6.99 -7.04
N HIS A 170 46.14 6.76 -7.03
CA HIS A 170 47.02 7.02 -5.87
C HIS A 170 46.69 6.16 -4.63
N SER A 171 46.02 5.02 -4.81
CA SER A 171 45.76 4.03 -3.75
C SER A 171 45.78 2.61 -4.34
N PRO A 172 46.71 1.73 -3.94
CA PRO A 172 46.93 0.43 -4.58
C PRO A 172 45.65 -0.41 -4.71
N ILE A 173 45.44 -1.03 -5.87
CA ILE A 173 44.32 -1.95 -6.08
C ILE A 173 44.54 -3.18 -5.18
N THR A 174 43.50 -3.71 -4.55
CA THR A 174 43.62 -4.87 -3.65
C THR A 174 42.85 -6.08 -4.15
N ALA A 175 41.81 -5.87 -4.97
CA ALA A 175 41.03 -6.95 -5.56
C ALA A 175 40.30 -6.54 -6.85
N TYR A 176 39.83 -7.54 -7.58
CA TYR A 176 38.92 -7.42 -8.71
C TYR A 176 37.67 -8.27 -8.48
N VAL A 177 36.50 -7.73 -8.81
CA VAL A 177 35.24 -8.46 -8.85
C VAL A 177 34.84 -8.66 -10.30
N ILE A 178 34.76 -9.92 -10.71
CA ILE A 178 34.14 -10.31 -11.97
C ILE A 178 32.64 -10.34 -11.74
N GLN A 179 31.93 -9.57 -12.55
CA GLN A 179 30.48 -9.55 -12.61
C GLN A 179 30.02 -10.12 -13.95
N ALA A 180 28.87 -10.80 -13.93
CA ALA A 180 28.25 -11.35 -15.12
C ALA A 180 26.77 -10.98 -15.19
N ARG A 181 26.22 -10.92 -16.40
CA ARG A 181 24.82 -10.65 -16.66
C ARG A 181 24.29 -11.63 -17.70
N THR A 182 23.10 -12.17 -17.44
CA THR A 182 22.35 -13.03 -18.36
C THR A 182 21.02 -12.38 -18.74
N PRO A 183 20.32 -12.83 -19.81
CA PRO A 183 18.98 -12.37 -20.14
C PRO A 183 17.95 -12.58 -19.01
N PHE A 184 18.18 -13.57 -18.15
CA PHE A 184 17.30 -13.94 -17.04
C PHE A 184 17.62 -13.19 -15.74
N SER A 185 18.74 -12.47 -15.68
CA SER A 185 19.18 -11.76 -14.47
C SER A 185 18.59 -10.34 -14.38
N LEU A 186 18.22 -9.91 -13.17
CA LEU A 186 17.73 -8.54 -12.89
C LEU A 186 18.83 -7.47 -12.96
N GLY A 187 20.07 -7.85 -13.26
CA GLY A 187 21.24 -6.97 -13.29
C GLY A 187 22.55 -7.74 -13.18
N TRP A 188 23.65 -7.00 -13.09
CA TRP A 188 25.00 -7.57 -12.93
C TRP A 188 25.15 -8.29 -11.59
N GLN A 189 25.54 -9.56 -11.64
CA GLN A 189 25.79 -10.41 -10.47
C GLN A 189 27.29 -10.63 -10.29
N ALA A 190 27.79 -10.57 -9.06
CA ALA A 190 29.17 -10.95 -8.77
C ALA A 190 29.32 -12.47 -8.89
N VAL A 191 30.22 -12.92 -9.77
CA VAL A 191 30.49 -14.35 -9.99
C VAL A 191 31.81 -14.80 -9.39
N ARG A 192 32.76 -13.87 -9.17
CA ARG A 192 34.03 -14.16 -8.49
C ARG A 192 34.71 -12.88 -8.01
N THR A 193 35.31 -12.94 -6.81
CA THR A 193 36.28 -11.93 -6.34
C THR A 193 37.69 -12.52 -6.40
N VAL A 194 38.65 -11.75 -6.87
CA VAL A 194 40.03 -12.16 -7.15
C VAL A 194 40.97 -11.16 -6.48
N PRO A 195 41.81 -11.56 -5.52
CA PRO A 195 42.84 -10.70 -4.94
C PRO A 195 43.86 -10.22 -5.98
N GLU A 196 44.49 -9.05 -5.77
CA GLU A 196 45.47 -8.44 -6.69
C GLU A 196 46.80 -9.23 -6.81
N GLU A 197 47.04 -10.29 -6.02
CA GLU A 197 48.28 -11.12 -6.07
C GLU A 197 48.60 -11.75 -7.45
N VAL A 198 47.76 -11.50 -8.46
CA VAL A 198 48.01 -11.79 -9.87
C VAL A 198 48.97 -10.74 -10.45
N GLY A 199 50.28 -10.90 -10.25
CA GLY A 199 51.30 -10.03 -10.85
C GLY A 199 51.32 -10.11 -12.39
N GLY A 200 51.17 -8.98 -13.08
CA GLY A 200 51.39 -8.87 -14.53
C GLY A 200 50.72 -7.65 -15.20
N ARG A 201 51.16 -7.29 -16.43
CA ARG A 201 50.53 -6.23 -17.26
C ARG A 201 49.13 -6.61 -17.78
N ARG A 202 48.78 -7.89 -17.72
CA ARG A 202 47.49 -8.45 -18.12
C ARG A 202 47.09 -9.48 -17.07
N LEU A 203 45.94 -9.27 -16.46
CA LEU A 203 45.40 -10.10 -15.39
C LEU A 203 44.46 -11.14 -15.99
N THR A 204 44.42 -12.33 -15.41
CA THR A 204 43.54 -13.42 -15.85
C THR A 204 42.88 -14.09 -14.67
N ALA A 205 41.58 -14.34 -14.75
CA ALA A 205 40.88 -15.16 -13.77
C ALA A 205 39.64 -15.82 -14.37
N THR A 206 39.21 -16.91 -13.73
CA THR A 206 38.13 -17.77 -14.22
C THR A 206 36.86 -17.53 -13.43
N ALA A 207 35.80 -17.02 -14.05
CA ALA A 207 34.45 -17.11 -13.50
C ALA A 207 34.03 -18.58 -13.42
N ILE A 208 33.37 -18.96 -12.33
CA ILE A 208 32.93 -20.33 -12.04
C ILE A 208 31.43 -20.35 -11.78
N GLU A 209 30.84 -21.55 -11.68
CA GLU A 209 29.42 -21.75 -11.36
C GLU A 209 28.45 -21.09 -12.38
N LEU A 210 28.87 -21.05 -13.65
CA LEU A 210 28.01 -20.60 -14.74
C LEU A 210 27.00 -21.70 -15.12
N SER A 211 25.83 -21.28 -15.62
CA SER A 211 24.83 -22.19 -16.17
C SER A 211 25.20 -22.59 -17.61
N PRO A 212 25.06 -23.88 -17.98
CA PRO A 212 25.27 -24.35 -19.34
C PRO A 212 24.24 -23.79 -20.33
N TRP A 213 24.67 -23.59 -21.59
CA TRP A 213 23.82 -23.07 -22.67
C TRP A 213 23.16 -21.70 -22.39
N VAL A 214 23.74 -20.88 -21.51
CA VAL A 214 23.24 -19.55 -21.18
C VAL A 214 24.15 -18.47 -21.78
N GLU A 215 23.55 -17.38 -22.24
CA GLU A 215 24.28 -16.21 -22.71
C GLU A 215 24.75 -15.34 -21.54
N TYR A 216 26.02 -14.98 -21.57
CA TYR A 216 26.68 -14.14 -20.58
C TYR A 216 27.36 -12.95 -21.22
N GLU A 217 27.25 -11.81 -20.56
CA GLU A 217 28.18 -10.70 -20.67
C GLU A 217 28.96 -10.57 -19.36
N PHE A 218 30.23 -10.21 -19.43
CA PHE A 218 31.08 -10.03 -18.25
C PHE A 218 31.58 -8.60 -18.14
N ARG A 219 31.80 -8.12 -16.92
CA ARG A 219 32.54 -6.89 -16.64
C ARG A 219 33.37 -7.06 -15.38
N VAL A 220 34.44 -6.29 -15.24
CA VAL A 220 35.33 -6.36 -14.08
C VAL A 220 35.33 -5.02 -13.36
N VAL A 221 35.31 -5.09 -12.02
CA VAL A 221 35.35 -3.92 -11.13
C VAL A 221 36.59 -4.04 -10.26
N ALA A 222 37.38 -2.98 -10.13
CA ALA A 222 38.55 -2.95 -9.25
C ALA A 222 38.18 -2.38 -7.88
N ILE A 223 38.87 -2.83 -6.83
CA ILE A 223 38.66 -2.42 -5.43
C ILE A 223 40.01 -2.02 -4.84
N ASN A 224 40.04 -0.94 -4.06
CA ASN A 224 41.16 -0.59 -3.16
C ASN A 224 40.62 -0.30 -1.75
N GLU A 225 41.49 0.19 -0.85
CA GLU A 225 41.11 0.57 0.52
C GLU A 225 40.06 1.69 0.60
N LEU A 226 39.97 2.53 -0.43
CA LEU A 226 38.99 3.63 -0.53
C LEU A 226 37.64 3.18 -1.12
N GLY A 227 37.56 1.93 -1.60
CA GLY A 227 36.32 1.28 -2.00
C GLY A 227 36.33 0.76 -3.43
N THR A 228 35.12 0.57 -3.95
CA THR A 228 34.86 -0.03 -5.26
C THR A 228 34.87 1.02 -6.36
N GLY A 229 35.68 0.79 -7.40
CA GLY A 229 35.78 1.63 -8.57
C GLY A 229 34.62 1.49 -9.57
N GLU A 230 34.70 2.24 -10.66
CA GLU A 230 33.75 2.12 -11.77
C GLU A 230 33.96 0.79 -12.53
N PRO A 231 32.88 0.18 -13.06
CA PRO A 231 32.98 -1.06 -13.82
C PRO A 231 33.62 -0.86 -15.19
N SER A 232 34.31 -1.89 -15.70
CA SER A 232 34.73 -1.93 -17.09
C SER A 232 33.53 -1.85 -18.05
N LYS A 233 33.80 -1.51 -19.31
CA LYS A 233 32.84 -1.81 -20.38
C LYS A 233 32.54 -3.31 -20.40
N PRO A 234 31.30 -3.73 -20.72
CA PRO A 234 30.96 -5.14 -20.89
C PRO A 234 31.83 -5.82 -21.95
N SER A 235 32.13 -7.11 -21.75
CA SER A 235 32.69 -7.98 -22.78
C SER A 235 31.69 -8.16 -23.92
N LYS A 236 32.15 -8.78 -25.03
CA LYS A 236 31.22 -9.35 -25.99
C LYS A 236 30.36 -10.42 -25.31
N GLN A 237 29.12 -10.55 -25.77
CA GLN A 237 28.22 -11.61 -25.33
C GLN A 237 28.78 -12.97 -25.79
N VAL A 238 28.75 -13.97 -24.91
CA VAL A 238 29.22 -15.33 -25.17
C VAL A 238 28.21 -16.34 -24.63
N ARG A 239 28.08 -17.52 -25.23
CA ARG A 239 27.18 -18.59 -24.76
C ARG A 239 27.99 -19.78 -24.25
N THR A 240 27.74 -20.21 -23.02
CA THR A 240 28.39 -21.39 -22.43
C THR A 240 28.05 -22.66 -23.22
N LYS A 241 28.92 -23.68 -23.13
CA LYS A 241 28.73 -24.94 -23.84
C LYS A 241 27.52 -25.70 -23.29
N GLU A 242 26.84 -26.44 -24.16
CA GLU A 242 25.74 -27.34 -23.80
C GLU A 242 26.24 -28.57 -23.03
N THR A 243 25.38 -29.13 -22.18
CA THR A 243 25.60 -30.37 -21.43
C THR A 243 24.26 -31.12 -21.24
N PHE A 244 24.28 -32.33 -20.68
CA PHE A 244 23.06 -33.08 -20.38
C PHE A 244 22.18 -32.31 -19.36
N PRO A 245 20.85 -32.40 -19.43
CA PRO A 245 19.99 -31.82 -18.40
C PRO A 245 20.29 -32.44 -17.03
N LYS A 246 20.40 -31.61 -16.00
CA LYS A 246 20.73 -32.06 -14.62
C LYS A 246 19.53 -32.05 -13.67
N VAL A 247 18.38 -31.60 -14.15
CA VAL A 247 17.16 -31.41 -13.37
C VAL A 247 16.10 -32.44 -13.72
N THR A 248 15.09 -32.58 -12.87
CA THR A 248 13.90 -33.40 -13.14
C THR A 248 12.64 -32.53 -13.12
N PRO A 249 11.62 -32.83 -13.93
CA PRO A 249 10.37 -32.09 -13.91
C PRO A 249 9.66 -32.18 -12.55
N ALA A 250 9.12 -31.08 -12.06
CA ALA A 250 8.36 -31.03 -10.82
C ALA A 250 6.89 -31.39 -11.05
N ASN A 251 6.15 -31.61 -9.95
CA ASN A 251 4.69 -31.79 -9.95
C ASN A 251 4.17 -32.90 -10.90
N VAL A 252 4.97 -33.96 -11.06
CA VAL A 252 4.56 -35.16 -11.80
C VAL A 252 3.32 -35.75 -11.15
N SER A 253 2.23 -35.76 -11.90
CA SER A 253 0.91 -36.18 -11.48
C SER A 253 0.17 -36.80 -12.67
N GLY A 254 -1.05 -37.26 -12.45
CA GLY A 254 -1.82 -37.85 -13.54
C GLY A 254 -3.12 -38.47 -13.07
N GLY A 255 -3.95 -38.76 -14.06
CA GLY A 255 -5.29 -39.31 -13.93
C GLY A 255 -5.76 -39.80 -15.29
N GLY A 256 -6.85 -40.57 -15.39
CA GLY A 256 -7.42 -40.78 -16.72
C GLY A 256 -8.33 -39.64 -17.13
N GLY A 257 -8.15 -39.17 -18.36
CA GLY A 257 -9.03 -38.21 -19.03
C GLY A 257 -10.33 -38.90 -19.42
N SER A 258 -10.34 -39.58 -20.56
CA SER A 258 -11.47 -40.40 -21.00
C SER A 258 -11.26 -41.90 -20.77
N ARG A 259 -12.30 -42.73 -21.00
CA ARG A 259 -12.19 -44.19 -20.95
C ARG A 259 -11.07 -44.63 -21.89
N SER A 260 -10.16 -45.49 -21.41
CA SER A 260 -8.99 -45.98 -22.14
C SER A 260 -7.81 -45.00 -22.28
N GLU A 261 -7.78 -43.92 -21.51
CA GLU A 261 -6.66 -42.98 -21.47
C GLU A 261 -5.99 -42.92 -20.10
N LEU A 262 -4.67 -42.74 -20.12
CA LEU A 262 -3.83 -42.39 -18.97
C LEU A 262 -3.15 -41.05 -19.28
N VAL A 263 -3.54 -40.00 -18.56
CA VAL A 263 -2.97 -38.66 -18.69
C VAL A 263 -1.90 -38.49 -17.61
N ILE A 264 -0.71 -38.12 -18.04
CA ILE A 264 0.45 -37.85 -17.20
C ILE A 264 0.79 -36.38 -17.37
N THR A 265 0.93 -35.65 -16.27
CA THR A 265 1.17 -34.21 -16.25
C THR A 265 2.39 -33.87 -15.41
N TRP A 266 3.09 -32.80 -15.75
CA TRP A 266 4.24 -32.28 -15.02
C TRP A 266 4.37 -30.78 -15.24
N GLU A 267 5.21 -30.14 -14.43
CA GLU A 267 5.56 -28.73 -14.57
C GLU A 267 6.72 -28.56 -15.58
N PRO A 268 6.58 -27.67 -16.59
CA PRO A 268 7.65 -27.41 -17.54
C PRO A 268 8.93 -26.90 -16.87
N VAL A 269 10.09 -27.37 -17.36
CA VAL A 269 11.40 -26.96 -16.87
C VAL A 269 11.81 -25.61 -17.47
N PRO A 270 12.16 -24.60 -16.64
CA PRO A 270 12.64 -23.30 -17.10
C PRO A 270 13.82 -23.39 -18.06
N GLU A 271 13.91 -22.45 -19.01
CA GLU A 271 14.90 -22.44 -20.10
C GLU A 271 16.34 -22.49 -19.59
N GLU A 272 16.62 -21.76 -18.52
CA GLU A 272 17.94 -21.66 -17.88
C GLU A 272 18.44 -22.97 -17.24
N LEU A 273 17.55 -23.98 -17.10
CA LEU A 273 17.86 -25.30 -16.56
C LEU A 273 17.89 -26.40 -17.64
N GLN A 274 17.60 -26.06 -18.90
CA GLN A 274 17.53 -27.03 -20.00
C GLN A 274 18.91 -27.49 -20.49
N ASN A 275 19.95 -26.70 -20.18
CA ASN A 275 21.37 -27.00 -20.44
C ASN A 275 21.77 -27.24 -21.91
N GLY A 276 20.85 -27.06 -22.87
CA GLY A 276 21.13 -27.28 -24.28
C GLY A 276 19.88 -27.18 -25.18
N PRO A 277 20.06 -27.09 -26.50
CA PRO A 277 18.99 -27.09 -27.48
C PRO A 277 18.33 -28.47 -27.63
N GLY A 278 17.13 -28.48 -28.20
CA GLY A 278 16.37 -29.72 -28.44
C GLY A 278 15.80 -30.33 -27.16
N PHE A 279 15.52 -29.49 -26.14
CA PHE A 279 15.01 -29.95 -24.86
C PHE A 279 13.60 -30.56 -24.99
N GLY A 280 13.38 -31.68 -24.31
CA GLY A 280 12.11 -32.39 -24.23
C GLY A 280 12.05 -33.33 -23.04
N TYR A 281 10.98 -34.12 -22.97
CA TYR A 281 10.71 -35.02 -21.84
C TYR A 281 10.70 -36.49 -22.27
N VAL A 282 11.06 -37.36 -21.34
CA VAL A 282 10.88 -38.82 -21.49
C VAL A 282 9.90 -39.29 -20.42
N VAL A 283 8.75 -39.78 -20.84
CA VAL A 283 7.71 -40.28 -19.95
C VAL A 283 7.83 -41.79 -19.87
N ALA A 284 8.12 -42.32 -18.68
CA ALA A 284 8.16 -43.75 -18.43
C ALA A 284 7.00 -44.18 -17.52
N PHE A 285 6.22 -45.18 -17.93
CA PHE A 285 5.04 -45.64 -17.20
C PHE A 285 4.84 -47.15 -17.28
N ARG A 286 4.17 -47.72 -16.28
CA ARG A 286 3.85 -49.16 -16.23
C ARG A 286 2.63 -49.45 -15.34
N PRO A 287 1.84 -50.51 -15.61
CA PRO A 287 0.84 -51.00 -14.67
C PRO A 287 1.47 -51.34 -13.31
N TYR A 288 0.75 -51.10 -12.22
CA TYR A 288 1.25 -51.41 -10.88
C TYR A 288 1.51 -52.92 -10.74
N GLY A 289 2.71 -53.29 -10.29
CA GLY A 289 3.14 -54.69 -10.14
C GLY A 289 3.78 -55.30 -11.38
N SER A 290 3.80 -54.62 -12.53
CA SER A 290 4.58 -55.08 -13.69
C SER A 290 6.06 -54.69 -13.58
N THR A 291 6.93 -55.41 -14.29
CA THR A 291 8.37 -55.18 -14.27
C THR A 291 8.85 -54.24 -15.37
N GLY A 292 8.30 -54.33 -16.58
CA GLY A 292 8.70 -53.53 -17.75
C GLY A 292 8.12 -52.10 -17.77
N TRP A 293 8.98 -51.12 -18.03
CA TRP A 293 8.60 -49.72 -18.28
C TRP A 293 8.33 -49.49 -19.76
N MET A 294 7.16 -48.96 -20.09
CA MET A 294 6.92 -48.34 -21.39
C MET A 294 7.48 -46.91 -21.36
N GLN A 295 8.05 -46.45 -22.47
CA GLN A 295 8.61 -45.10 -22.57
C GLN A 295 8.12 -44.38 -23.81
N ALA A 296 7.96 -43.06 -23.71
CA ALA A 296 7.62 -42.18 -24.81
C ALA A 296 8.42 -40.87 -24.71
N ALA A 297 9.02 -40.44 -25.82
CA ALA A 297 9.66 -39.14 -25.93
C ALA A 297 8.62 -38.05 -26.28
N VAL A 298 8.75 -36.89 -25.67
CA VAL A 298 7.90 -35.72 -25.86
C VAL A 298 8.79 -34.55 -26.28
N PRO A 299 8.94 -34.28 -27.60
CA PRO A 299 9.90 -33.33 -28.15
C PRO A 299 9.38 -31.89 -28.10
N SER A 300 9.11 -31.39 -26.90
CA SER A 300 8.72 -30.00 -26.68
C SER A 300 9.08 -29.58 -25.26
N ALA A 301 9.79 -28.46 -25.12
CA ALA A 301 10.21 -27.92 -23.83
C ALA A 301 9.03 -27.38 -23.00
N GLU A 302 7.98 -26.90 -23.67
CA GLU A 302 6.76 -26.36 -23.05
C GLU A 302 5.74 -27.45 -22.70
N ALA A 303 5.98 -28.70 -23.11
CA ALA A 303 5.07 -29.78 -22.82
C ALA A 303 4.88 -29.95 -21.32
N SER A 304 3.62 -30.02 -20.90
CA SER A 304 3.19 -30.25 -19.51
C SER A 304 2.32 -31.50 -19.37
N LYS A 305 2.11 -32.24 -20.48
CA LYS A 305 1.25 -33.41 -20.51
C LYS A 305 1.64 -34.43 -21.57
N TYR A 306 1.37 -35.69 -21.27
CA TYR A 306 1.37 -36.83 -22.20
C TYR A 306 0.11 -37.66 -22.00
N VAL A 307 -0.49 -38.14 -23.09
CA VAL A 307 -1.70 -38.97 -23.05
C VAL A 307 -1.40 -40.31 -23.69
N PHE A 308 -1.38 -41.36 -22.88
CA PHE A 308 -1.31 -42.73 -23.37
C PHE A 308 -2.73 -43.27 -23.60
N LYS A 309 -3.02 -43.71 -24.82
CA LYS A 309 -4.31 -44.31 -25.19
C LYS A 309 -4.15 -45.80 -25.43
N ASN A 310 -4.91 -46.62 -24.73
CA ASN A 310 -4.96 -48.05 -24.94
C ASN A 310 -6.28 -48.63 -24.45
N GLU A 311 -7.03 -49.29 -25.34
CA GLU A 311 -8.34 -49.88 -25.07
C GLU A 311 -8.33 -50.93 -23.96
N SER A 312 -7.16 -51.54 -23.69
CA SER A 312 -6.99 -52.52 -22.61
C SER A 312 -6.90 -51.90 -21.22
N ILE A 313 -6.80 -50.56 -21.10
CA ILE A 313 -6.73 -49.87 -19.81
C ILE A 313 -8.08 -50.00 -19.11
N GLN A 314 -8.10 -50.82 -18.06
CA GLN A 314 -9.28 -50.95 -17.19
C GLN A 314 -9.47 -49.66 -16.37
N PRO A 315 -10.73 -49.24 -16.10
CA PRO A 315 -11.00 -48.07 -15.26
C PRO A 315 -10.42 -48.21 -13.84
N PHE A 316 -9.97 -47.09 -13.27
CA PHE A 316 -9.39 -46.98 -11.93
C PHE A 316 -8.23 -47.95 -11.64
N SER A 317 -7.45 -48.28 -12.66
CA SER A 317 -6.26 -49.13 -12.54
C SER A 317 -5.05 -48.32 -12.10
N LYS A 318 -4.22 -48.91 -11.22
CA LYS A 318 -2.99 -48.27 -10.73
C LYS A 318 -1.87 -48.35 -11.75
N PHE A 319 -1.18 -47.24 -11.95
CA PHE A 319 0.05 -47.15 -12.76
C PHE A 319 1.16 -46.50 -11.95
N GLN A 320 2.39 -46.90 -12.20
CA GLN A 320 3.60 -46.21 -11.76
C GLN A 320 4.17 -45.41 -12.92
N VAL A 321 4.54 -44.16 -12.65
CA VAL A 321 5.04 -43.19 -13.63
C VAL A 321 6.28 -42.50 -13.09
N LYS A 322 7.24 -42.21 -13.97
CA LYS A 322 8.33 -41.27 -13.73
C LYS A 322 8.59 -40.48 -15.01
N VAL A 323 8.96 -39.21 -14.88
CA VAL A 323 9.26 -38.33 -16.01
C VAL A 323 10.71 -37.90 -15.91
N GLY A 324 11.44 -38.04 -17.00
CA GLY A 324 12.80 -37.54 -17.19
C GLY A 324 12.83 -36.47 -18.27
N VAL A 325 14.02 -35.97 -18.54
CA VAL A 325 14.28 -34.91 -19.52
C VAL A 325 15.40 -35.32 -20.46
N TYR A 326 15.46 -34.71 -21.62
CA TYR A 326 16.57 -34.89 -22.55
C TYR A 326 16.82 -33.61 -23.34
N ASN A 327 18.00 -33.50 -23.91
CA ASN A 327 18.33 -32.51 -24.94
C ASN A 327 19.22 -33.17 -26.02
N ASN A 328 19.74 -32.38 -26.96
CA ASN A 328 20.60 -32.90 -28.04
C ASN A 328 21.90 -33.56 -27.55
N LYS A 329 22.35 -33.32 -26.30
CA LYS A 329 23.49 -34.02 -25.71
C LYS A 329 23.13 -35.39 -25.16
N GLY A 330 21.91 -35.58 -24.69
CA GLY A 330 21.41 -36.86 -24.21
C GLY A 330 20.36 -36.73 -23.12
N GLU A 331 20.05 -37.86 -22.50
CA GLU A 331 19.08 -37.96 -21.42
C GLU A 331 19.65 -37.49 -20.07
N GLY A 332 18.84 -36.75 -19.34
CA GLY A 332 19.07 -36.40 -17.94
C GLY A 332 18.46 -37.43 -16.98
N PRO A 333 18.41 -37.12 -15.67
CA PRO A 333 17.84 -38.02 -14.68
C PRO A 333 16.32 -38.15 -14.82
N PHE A 334 15.78 -39.30 -14.39
CA PHE A 334 14.35 -39.44 -14.13
C PHE A 334 14.01 -38.94 -12.72
N GLY A 335 12.87 -38.26 -12.59
CA GLY A 335 12.27 -37.92 -11.30
C GLY A 335 11.78 -39.13 -10.51
N PRO A 336 11.19 -38.90 -9.32
CA PRO A 336 10.66 -39.96 -8.47
C PRO A 336 9.52 -40.71 -9.16
N VAL A 337 9.33 -41.98 -8.77
CA VAL A 337 8.20 -42.79 -9.22
C VAL A 337 6.93 -42.38 -8.46
N VAL A 338 5.92 -41.94 -9.19
CA VAL A 338 4.59 -41.56 -8.66
C VAL A 338 3.57 -42.62 -9.05
N THR A 339 2.60 -42.89 -8.16
CA THR A 339 1.47 -43.77 -8.47
C THR A 339 0.25 -42.94 -8.87
N ILE A 340 -0.28 -43.21 -10.06
CA ILE A 340 -1.47 -42.55 -10.62
C ILE A 340 -2.54 -43.59 -10.98
N TYR A 341 -3.76 -43.12 -11.28
CA TYR A 341 -4.88 -43.99 -11.64
C TYR A 341 -5.41 -43.65 -13.04
N SER A 342 -5.83 -44.65 -13.80
CA SER A 342 -6.62 -44.43 -15.03
C SER A 342 -8.03 -43.89 -14.71
N ALA A 343 -8.80 -43.56 -15.75
CA ALA A 343 -10.09 -42.88 -15.62
C ALA A 343 -11.03 -43.73 -14.77
N GLU A 344 -11.85 -43.08 -13.95
CA GLU A 344 -12.94 -43.78 -13.27
C GLU A 344 -14.00 -44.24 -14.31
N GLU A 345 -14.87 -45.17 -13.92
CA GLU A 345 -16.07 -45.49 -14.72
C GLU A 345 -17.27 -44.73 -14.16
N GLU A 346 -18.20 -44.27 -15.00
CA GLU A 346 -19.42 -43.59 -14.54
C GLU A 346 -20.19 -44.43 -13.51
N PRO A 347 -20.86 -43.82 -12.52
CA PRO A 347 -21.67 -44.54 -11.55
C PRO A 347 -22.72 -45.44 -12.23
N ALA A 348 -22.77 -46.72 -11.87
CA ALA A 348 -23.58 -47.72 -12.59
C ALA A 348 -25.09 -47.62 -12.35
N ARG A 349 -25.49 -47.00 -11.24
CA ARG A 349 -26.85 -47.09 -10.70
C ARG A 349 -27.40 -45.71 -10.42
N ALA A 350 -28.69 -45.56 -10.64
CA ALA A 350 -29.42 -44.37 -10.24
C ALA A 350 -29.65 -44.36 -8.72
N PRO A 351 -29.61 -43.18 -8.07
CA PRO A 351 -30.11 -42.99 -6.71
C PRO A 351 -31.55 -43.47 -6.57
N THR A 352 -31.90 -44.03 -5.42
CA THR A 352 -33.24 -44.57 -5.13
C THR A 352 -33.91 -43.83 -3.98
N ARG A 353 -35.22 -44.03 -3.80
CA ARG A 353 -36.02 -43.37 -2.75
C ARG A 353 -35.94 -41.84 -2.80
N VAL A 354 -35.98 -41.29 -4.01
CA VAL A 354 -36.06 -39.84 -4.19
C VAL A 354 -37.41 -39.36 -3.69
N LYS A 355 -37.41 -38.39 -2.76
CA LYS A 355 -38.60 -37.72 -2.24
C LYS A 355 -38.44 -36.21 -2.40
N VAL A 356 -39.56 -35.54 -2.63
CA VAL A 356 -39.62 -34.10 -2.83
C VAL A 356 -40.68 -33.49 -1.92
N GLN A 357 -40.37 -32.34 -1.34
CA GLN A 357 -41.28 -31.59 -0.48
C GLN A 357 -41.21 -30.10 -0.82
N SER A 358 -42.37 -29.49 -1.02
CA SER A 358 -42.50 -28.05 -1.27
C SER A 358 -42.33 -27.29 0.05
N LEU A 359 -41.30 -26.45 0.15
CA LEU A 359 -41.03 -25.64 1.34
C LEU A 359 -41.77 -24.30 1.26
N SER A 360 -41.69 -23.63 0.10
CA SER A 360 -42.26 -22.31 -0.16
C SER A 360 -42.75 -22.17 -1.61
N ALA A 361 -43.09 -20.96 -2.04
CA ALA A 361 -43.41 -20.68 -3.44
C ALA A 361 -42.18 -20.80 -4.37
N SER A 362 -40.98 -20.70 -3.82
CA SER A 362 -39.73 -20.67 -4.59
C SER A 362 -38.72 -21.74 -4.19
N GLU A 363 -39.04 -22.57 -3.18
CA GLU A 363 -38.12 -23.55 -2.62
C GLU A 363 -38.73 -24.95 -2.50
N VAL A 364 -37.95 -25.95 -2.90
CA VAL A 364 -38.28 -27.38 -2.80
C VAL A 364 -37.11 -28.12 -2.18
N GLU A 365 -37.38 -28.93 -1.17
CA GLU A 365 -36.41 -29.90 -0.64
C GLU A 365 -36.49 -31.22 -1.40
N VAL A 366 -35.34 -31.78 -1.75
CA VAL A 366 -35.18 -33.06 -2.41
C VAL A 366 -34.30 -33.94 -1.53
N THR A 367 -34.73 -35.18 -1.26
CA THR A 367 -33.97 -36.16 -0.47
C THR A 367 -33.85 -37.49 -1.22
N TRP A 368 -32.76 -38.24 -1.04
CA TRP A 368 -32.52 -39.53 -1.73
C TRP A 368 -31.70 -40.49 -0.88
N LYS A 369 -31.64 -41.78 -1.27
CA LYS A 369 -30.74 -42.76 -0.65
C LYS A 369 -29.35 -42.70 -1.29
N THR A 370 -28.32 -42.69 -0.47
CA THR A 370 -26.93 -42.73 -0.94
C THR A 370 -26.61 -44.05 -1.68
N LEU A 371 -25.78 -43.97 -2.72
CA LEU A 371 -25.14 -45.10 -3.38
C LEU A 371 -23.85 -45.49 -2.64
N PRO A 372 -23.35 -46.74 -2.79
CA PRO A 372 -22.04 -47.11 -2.27
C PRO A 372 -20.98 -46.12 -2.76
N TRP A 373 -20.33 -45.44 -1.81
CA TRP A 373 -19.41 -44.33 -2.11
C TRP A 373 -18.21 -44.77 -2.94
N SER A 374 -17.81 -46.04 -2.83
CA SER A 374 -16.83 -46.63 -3.72
C SER A 374 -17.06 -48.14 -3.93
N THR A 375 -16.81 -48.59 -5.15
CA THR A 375 -16.46 -49.99 -5.48
C THR A 375 -15.06 -49.99 -6.09
N SER A 376 -14.47 -51.15 -6.38
CA SER A 376 -13.08 -51.24 -6.90
C SER A 376 -12.80 -50.42 -8.18
N ARG A 377 -13.84 -49.90 -8.87
CA ARG A 377 -13.71 -49.16 -10.14
C ARG A 377 -14.49 -47.84 -10.22
N ARG A 378 -15.29 -47.50 -9.20
CA ARG A 378 -16.26 -46.38 -9.26
C ARG A 378 -16.29 -45.68 -7.90
N ARG A 379 -15.88 -44.41 -7.84
CA ARG A 379 -16.07 -43.55 -6.67
C ARG A 379 -17.17 -42.54 -6.98
N VAL A 380 -18.08 -42.29 -6.06
CA VAL A 380 -19.08 -41.22 -6.20
C VAL A 380 -18.47 -39.93 -5.62
N LEU A 381 -18.55 -38.81 -6.34
CA LEU A 381 -18.12 -37.50 -5.83
C LEU A 381 -19.28 -36.66 -5.29
N GLY A 382 -20.50 -36.96 -5.74
CA GLY A 382 -21.70 -36.24 -5.34
C GLY A 382 -22.90 -36.60 -6.21
N TYR A 383 -23.94 -35.78 -6.14
CA TYR A 383 -25.18 -35.97 -6.88
C TYR A 383 -25.55 -34.72 -7.66
N GLU A 384 -26.03 -34.93 -8.88
CA GLU A 384 -26.59 -33.92 -9.75
C GLU A 384 -28.12 -34.07 -9.77
N LEU A 385 -28.82 -32.98 -9.47
CA LEU A 385 -30.25 -32.85 -9.55
C LEU A 385 -30.58 -32.09 -10.82
N ARG A 386 -31.42 -32.66 -11.68
CA ARG A 386 -31.99 -31.98 -12.83
C ARG A 386 -33.44 -31.66 -12.56
N TYR A 387 -33.86 -30.43 -12.85
CA TYR A 387 -35.24 -30.02 -12.63
C TYR A 387 -35.76 -29.09 -13.73
N TRP A 388 -37.02 -29.26 -14.12
CA TRP A 388 -37.69 -28.49 -15.17
C TRP A 388 -39.16 -28.31 -14.86
N GLU A 389 -39.75 -27.21 -15.33
CA GLU A 389 -41.18 -26.95 -15.15
C GLU A 389 -42.00 -27.92 -16.02
N LYS A 390 -43.21 -28.30 -15.59
CA LYS A 390 -44.07 -29.27 -16.32
C LYS A 390 -44.35 -28.90 -17.79
N LYS A 391 -44.29 -27.60 -18.12
CA LYS A 391 -44.46 -27.08 -19.49
C LYS A 391 -43.20 -27.14 -20.35
N GLU A 392 -42.06 -27.46 -19.75
CA GLU A 392 -40.74 -27.53 -20.38
C GLU A 392 -40.38 -28.99 -20.73
N LYS A 393 -39.40 -29.14 -21.63
CA LYS A 393 -38.79 -30.44 -21.93
C LYS A 393 -37.62 -30.69 -20.99
N GLU A 394 -37.34 -31.97 -20.69
CA GLU A 394 -36.22 -32.39 -19.83
C GLU A 394 -34.86 -31.88 -20.32
N ASP A 395 -34.67 -31.69 -21.63
CA ASP A 395 -33.43 -31.13 -22.19
C ASP A 395 -33.15 -29.69 -21.74
N MET A 396 -34.18 -28.95 -21.29
CA MET A 396 -34.05 -27.61 -20.73
C MET A 396 -33.90 -27.61 -19.19
N ALA A 397 -33.72 -28.79 -18.59
CA ALA A 397 -33.62 -28.90 -17.14
C ALA A 397 -32.42 -28.13 -16.57
N SER A 398 -32.71 -27.32 -15.57
CA SER A 398 -31.71 -26.68 -14.72
C SER A 398 -30.98 -27.72 -13.88
N VAL A 399 -29.74 -27.43 -13.49
CA VAL A 399 -28.84 -28.39 -12.84
C VAL A 399 -28.34 -27.85 -11.51
N LEU A 400 -28.52 -28.62 -10.43
CA LEU A 400 -27.96 -28.36 -9.11
C LEU A 400 -27.04 -29.53 -8.71
N ARG A 401 -25.81 -29.24 -8.27
CA ARG A 401 -24.86 -30.28 -7.83
C ARG A 401 -24.61 -30.20 -6.33
N THR A 402 -24.55 -31.37 -5.71
CA THR A 402 -24.09 -31.57 -4.35
C THR A 402 -22.74 -32.25 -4.35
N VAL A 403 -21.91 -31.95 -3.35
CA VAL A 403 -20.59 -32.56 -3.16
C VAL A 403 -20.60 -33.44 -1.92
N GLY A 404 -19.89 -34.56 -1.96
CA GLY A 404 -19.77 -35.47 -0.84
C GLY A 404 -20.98 -36.40 -0.70
N ASN A 405 -21.17 -36.91 0.51
CA ASN A 405 -22.20 -37.89 0.84
C ASN A 405 -23.57 -37.27 1.17
N ARG A 406 -23.83 -36.02 0.75
CA ARG A 406 -25.12 -35.36 0.98
C ARG A 406 -26.24 -36.15 0.31
N THR A 407 -27.31 -36.37 1.06
CA THR A 407 -28.51 -37.08 0.62
C THR A 407 -29.74 -36.17 0.56
N SER A 408 -29.52 -34.85 0.64
CA SER A 408 -30.55 -33.83 0.51
C SER A 408 -30.01 -32.56 -0.13
N ALA A 409 -30.89 -31.82 -0.80
CA ALA A 409 -30.62 -30.50 -1.36
C ALA A 409 -31.91 -29.66 -1.41
N ILE A 410 -31.78 -28.35 -1.32
CA ILE A 410 -32.88 -27.39 -1.51
C ILE A 410 -32.68 -26.70 -2.86
N ILE A 411 -33.67 -26.80 -3.74
CA ILE A 411 -33.72 -26.06 -5.00
C ILE A 411 -34.44 -24.74 -4.70
N GLN A 412 -33.81 -23.62 -5.05
CA GLN A 412 -34.34 -22.27 -4.80
C GLN A 412 -34.64 -21.54 -6.12
N GLY A 413 -35.36 -20.42 -6.04
CA GLY A 413 -35.66 -19.56 -7.20
C GLY A 413 -36.72 -20.13 -8.16
N LEU A 414 -37.57 -21.03 -7.68
CA LEU A 414 -38.66 -21.60 -8.45
C LEU A 414 -39.84 -20.63 -8.59
N LYS A 415 -40.68 -20.85 -9.59
CA LYS A 415 -41.95 -20.11 -9.76
C LYS A 415 -43.00 -20.69 -8.82
N GLY A 416 -43.76 -19.82 -8.15
CA GLY A 416 -44.88 -20.22 -7.29
C GLY A 416 -46.04 -20.82 -8.09
N SER A 417 -46.79 -21.73 -7.45
CA SER A 417 -47.91 -22.46 -8.06
C SER A 417 -47.56 -23.25 -9.34
N SER A 418 -46.28 -23.59 -9.55
CA SER A 418 -45.81 -24.34 -10.71
C SER A 418 -45.38 -25.76 -10.32
N THR A 419 -45.72 -26.75 -11.16
CA THR A 419 -45.27 -28.12 -11.01
C THR A 419 -43.91 -28.32 -11.67
N TYR A 420 -42.95 -28.86 -10.93
CA TYR A 420 -41.61 -29.20 -11.40
C TYR A 420 -41.41 -30.71 -11.40
N TYR A 421 -40.70 -31.22 -12.41
CA TYR A 421 -40.14 -32.57 -12.44
C TYR A 421 -38.68 -32.52 -11.99
N ILE A 422 -38.25 -33.51 -11.23
CA ILE A 422 -36.91 -33.59 -10.64
C ILE A 422 -36.37 -35.01 -10.80
N THR A 423 -35.13 -35.14 -11.27
CA THR A 423 -34.35 -36.39 -11.28
C THR A 423 -33.04 -36.20 -10.54
N VAL A 424 -32.51 -37.28 -9.95
CA VAL A 424 -31.22 -37.27 -9.24
C VAL A 424 -30.32 -38.32 -9.87
N ARG A 425 -29.05 -37.99 -10.15
CA ARG A 425 -28.02 -38.93 -10.61
C ARG A 425 -26.71 -38.73 -9.87
N ALA A 426 -25.99 -39.81 -9.58
CA ALA A 426 -24.66 -39.71 -9.02
C ALA A 426 -23.65 -39.34 -10.10
N TYR A 427 -22.60 -38.60 -9.75
CA TYR A 427 -21.52 -38.26 -10.68
C TYR A 427 -20.13 -38.50 -10.07
N ASN A 428 -19.15 -38.65 -10.95
CA ASN A 428 -17.73 -38.70 -10.61
C ASN A 428 -16.89 -37.97 -11.66
N THR A 429 -15.57 -38.19 -11.67
CA THR A 429 -14.68 -37.56 -12.67
C THR A 429 -14.91 -38.08 -14.08
N ALA A 430 -15.53 -39.25 -14.26
CA ALA A 430 -15.81 -39.83 -15.56
C ALA A 430 -17.09 -39.27 -16.20
N GLY A 431 -18.06 -38.87 -15.37
CA GLY A 431 -19.34 -38.37 -15.83
C GLY A 431 -20.47 -38.61 -14.83
N ALA A 432 -21.70 -38.38 -15.29
CA ALA A 432 -22.91 -38.62 -14.50
C ALA A 432 -23.52 -39.97 -14.89
N GLY A 433 -23.83 -40.79 -13.89
CA GLY A 433 -24.53 -42.06 -14.08
C GLY A 433 -26.00 -41.89 -14.51
N PRO A 434 -26.77 -42.98 -14.56
CA PRO A 434 -28.17 -42.93 -14.98
C PRO A 434 -29.04 -42.13 -13.99
N PRO A 435 -30.06 -41.39 -14.49
CA PRO A 435 -30.99 -40.65 -13.64
C PRO A 435 -31.95 -41.57 -12.89
N SER A 436 -32.39 -41.12 -11.71
CA SER A 436 -33.53 -41.71 -11.02
C SER A 436 -34.81 -41.55 -11.84
N ALA A 437 -35.86 -42.29 -11.48
CA ALA A 437 -37.20 -41.96 -11.95
C ALA A 437 -37.53 -40.49 -11.61
N ALA A 438 -38.20 -39.81 -12.53
CA ALA A 438 -38.64 -38.44 -12.32
C ALA A 438 -39.74 -38.39 -11.25
N VAL A 439 -39.54 -37.56 -10.24
CA VAL A 439 -40.56 -37.21 -9.24
C VAL A 439 -41.07 -35.81 -9.54
N ASN A 440 -42.30 -35.49 -9.13
CA ASN A 440 -42.85 -34.15 -9.31
C ASN A 440 -43.31 -33.52 -7.99
N VAL A 441 -43.32 -32.20 -7.96
CA VAL A 441 -43.78 -31.40 -6.83
C VAL A 441 -44.34 -30.08 -7.35
N THR A 442 -45.40 -29.59 -6.72
CA THR A 442 -45.96 -28.27 -7.00
C THR A 442 -45.54 -27.30 -5.91
N THR A 443 -44.91 -26.19 -6.29
CA THR A 443 -44.55 -25.11 -5.37
C THR A 443 -45.80 -24.49 -4.76
N LYS A 444 -45.68 -23.92 -3.56
CA LYS A 444 -46.81 -23.26 -2.89
C LYS A 444 -47.22 -21.98 -3.63
N LYS A 445 -48.39 -21.43 -3.29
CA LYS A 445 -48.81 -20.13 -3.82
C LYS A 445 -47.79 -19.03 -3.45
N PRO A 446 -47.54 -18.03 -4.31
CA PRO A 446 -46.72 -16.87 -3.99
C PRO A 446 -47.10 -16.20 -2.66
N PRO A 447 -46.14 -15.65 -1.91
CA PRO A 447 -46.43 -14.89 -0.69
C PRO A 447 -47.18 -13.57 -0.99
N PRO A 448 -47.81 -12.94 0.01
CA PRO A 448 -48.57 -11.71 -0.18
C PRO A 448 -47.71 -10.58 -0.76
N SER A 449 -48.11 -10.00 -1.89
CA SER A 449 -47.33 -8.94 -2.56
C SER A 449 -47.61 -7.54 -2.04
N GLN A 450 -48.75 -7.33 -1.36
CA GLN A 450 -49.11 -6.03 -0.80
C GLN A 450 -48.35 -5.77 0.51
N PRO A 451 -47.66 -4.62 0.65
CA PRO A 451 -46.95 -4.29 1.88
C PRO A 451 -47.92 -3.81 2.97
N PRO A 452 -47.57 -3.95 4.26
CA PRO A 452 -48.32 -3.35 5.36
C PRO A 452 -48.33 -1.82 5.24
N VAL A 453 -49.50 -1.21 5.44
CA VAL A 453 -49.73 0.24 5.33
C VAL A 453 -50.28 0.83 6.63
N LYS A 454 -50.27 2.17 6.72
CA LYS A 454 -50.69 2.96 7.90
C LYS A 454 -50.05 2.47 9.20
N VAL A 455 -48.73 2.29 9.17
CA VAL A 455 -47.99 1.88 10.36
C VAL A 455 -47.88 3.08 11.31
N MET A 456 -48.55 3.00 12.45
CA MET A 456 -48.55 3.98 13.52
C MET A 456 -47.75 3.46 14.70
N TRP A 457 -47.11 4.37 15.46
CA TRP A 457 -46.36 4.02 16.65
C TRP A 457 -46.67 4.98 17.80
N ASN A 458 -46.60 4.47 19.03
CA ASN A 458 -46.60 5.28 20.24
C ASN A 458 -45.60 4.72 21.26
N THR A 459 -45.30 5.50 22.30
CA THR A 459 -44.44 5.08 23.41
C THR A 459 -45.20 5.12 24.72
N SER A 460 -44.99 4.12 25.58
CA SER A 460 -45.57 4.05 26.93
C SER A 460 -44.68 3.18 27.82
N ASN A 461 -44.31 3.65 29.01
CA ASN A 461 -43.57 2.89 30.03
C ASN A 461 -42.43 2.01 29.47
N SER A 462 -41.50 2.62 28.73
CA SER A 462 -40.33 1.95 28.14
C SER A 462 -40.63 0.87 27.09
N LYS A 463 -41.78 0.99 26.41
CA LYS A 463 -42.17 0.15 25.26
C LYS A 463 -42.51 1.00 24.05
N ILE A 464 -42.30 0.42 22.87
CA ILE A 464 -42.76 0.92 21.58
C ILE A 464 -43.93 0.05 21.14
N ILE A 465 -45.11 0.64 20.92
CA ILE A 465 -46.26 -0.10 20.39
C ILE A 465 -46.43 0.26 18.93
N LEU A 466 -46.47 -0.74 18.06
CA LEU A 466 -46.69 -0.59 16.63
C LEU A 466 -48.08 -1.10 16.26
N ASN A 467 -48.78 -0.41 15.38
CA ASN A 467 -50.08 -0.81 14.83
C ASN A 467 -50.11 -0.58 13.32
N TRP A 468 -50.72 -1.49 12.56
CA TRP A 468 -50.87 -1.37 11.09
C TRP A 468 -52.21 -1.93 10.61
N GLU A 469 -52.54 -1.70 9.33
CA GLU A 469 -53.75 -2.27 8.71
C GLU A 469 -53.53 -3.71 8.25
N GLN A 470 -54.58 -4.54 8.34
CA GLN A 470 -54.54 -5.93 7.88
C GLN A 470 -54.33 -6.00 6.37
N VAL A 471 -53.26 -6.68 5.95
CA VAL A 471 -52.99 -6.97 4.54
C VAL A 471 -53.96 -8.05 4.04
N LYS A 472 -54.57 -7.81 2.87
CA LYS A 472 -55.42 -8.80 2.19
C LYS A 472 -54.62 -9.43 1.04
N ALA A 473 -54.50 -10.75 1.06
CA ALA A 473 -53.87 -11.51 -0.03
C ALA A 473 -54.74 -11.48 -1.29
N LEU A 474 -54.11 -11.45 -2.46
CA LEU A 474 -54.80 -11.62 -3.75
C LEU A 474 -55.19 -13.10 -3.96
N GLU A 475 -56.16 -13.39 -4.84
CA GLU A 475 -56.68 -14.76 -5.05
C GLU A 475 -55.59 -15.81 -5.41
N ASN A 476 -54.56 -15.36 -6.13
CA ASN A 476 -53.44 -16.17 -6.57
C ASN A 476 -52.28 -16.25 -5.55
N GLU A 477 -52.40 -15.61 -4.38
CA GLU A 477 -51.39 -15.58 -3.32
C GLU A 477 -51.77 -16.50 -2.15
N SER A 478 -50.81 -16.80 -1.30
CA SER A 478 -51.05 -17.47 -0.02
C SER A 478 -51.73 -16.52 0.96
N GLU A 479 -52.65 -17.02 1.76
CA GLU A 479 -53.26 -16.26 2.85
C GLU A 479 -52.22 -15.72 3.83
N VAL A 480 -52.49 -14.54 4.40
CA VAL A 480 -51.62 -13.92 5.40
C VAL A 480 -51.77 -14.67 6.71
N MET A 481 -50.74 -15.42 7.09
CA MET A 481 -50.68 -16.18 8.35
C MET A 481 -50.19 -15.31 9.52
N GLY A 482 -49.42 -14.27 9.22
CA GLY A 482 -48.88 -13.34 10.21
C GLY A 482 -47.91 -12.33 9.62
N TYR A 483 -47.15 -11.67 10.48
CA TYR A 483 -46.19 -10.63 10.16
C TYR A 483 -44.85 -10.86 10.87
N LYS A 484 -43.76 -10.58 10.14
CA LYS A 484 -42.40 -10.44 10.68
C LYS A 484 -42.09 -8.96 10.86
N VAL A 485 -41.78 -8.57 12.08
CA VAL A 485 -41.35 -7.23 12.46
C VAL A 485 -39.84 -7.27 12.60
N LEU A 486 -39.15 -6.63 11.66
CA LEU A 486 -37.71 -6.47 11.66
C LEU A 486 -37.38 -5.12 12.27
N TYR A 487 -36.55 -5.10 13.31
CA TYR A 487 -36.15 -3.86 13.97
C TYR A 487 -34.66 -3.87 14.31
N LYS A 488 -34.02 -2.71 14.20
CA LYS A 488 -32.60 -2.51 14.55
C LYS A 488 -32.40 -1.13 15.14
N GLN A 489 -31.42 -1.01 16.03
CA GLN A 489 -31.07 0.24 16.69
C GLN A 489 -30.45 1.22 15.68
N ASN A 490 -29.35 0.85 15.03
CA ASN A 490 -28.67 1.70 14.04
C ASN A 490 -28.63 1.05 12.65
N ARG A 491 -28.28 1.83 11.61
CA ARG A 491 -28.11 1.31 10.23
C ARG A 491 -27.17 0.09 10.15
N HIS A 492 -26.16 0.03 11.02
CA HIS A 492 -25.14 -1.03 11.07
C HIS A 492 -25.46 -2.21 12.01
N SER A 493 -26.51 -2.12 12.83
CA SER A 493 -26.87 -3.19 13.76
C SER A 493 -27.59 -4.33 13.03
N ARG A 494 -27.36 -5.58 13.47
CA ARG A 494 -28.08 -6.75 12.95
C ARG A 494 -29.57 -6.62 13.30
N PRO A 495 -30.49 -6.75 12.31
CA PRO A 495 -31.92 -6.68 12.57
C PRO A 495 -32.38 -7.86 13.42
N ARG A 496 -33.11 -7.57 14.49
CA ARG A 496 -33.88 -8.54 15.25
C ARG A 496 -35.20 -8.78 14.54
N VAL A 497 -35.72 -10.00 14.61
CA VAL A 497 -36.98 -10.40 13.98
C VAL A 497 -37.91 -10.90 15.05
N MET A 498 -39.16 -10.46 14.98
CA MET A 498 -40.24 -10.94 15.82
C MET A 498 -41.44 -11.29 14.94
N GLU A 499 -42.08 -12.42 15.22
CA GLU A 499 -43.27 -12.88 14.51
C GLU A 499 -44.52 -12.59 15.34
N THR A 500 -45.59 -12.18 14.67
CA THR A 500 -46.92 -12.01 15.28
C THR A 500 -48.01 -12.40 14.28
N ASN A 501 -49.15 -12.88 14.76
CA ASN A 501 -50.34 -13.12 13.95
C ASN A 501 -51.37 -11.98 14.02
N THR A 502 -51.08 -10.92 14.78
CA THR A 502 -51.92 -9.72 14.91
C THR A 502 -51.37 -8.55 14.09
N THR A 503 -52.16 -7.47 13.99
CA THR A 503 -51.73 -6.21 13.34
C THR A 503 -51.21 -5.17 14.34
N SER A 504 -50.80 -5.63 15.52
CA SER A 504 -50.30 -4.79 16.61
C SER A 504 -49.23 -5.55 17.38
N VAL A 505 -48.16 -4.86 17.79
CA VAL A 505 -47.16 -5.48 18.65
C VAL A 505 -46.49 -4.50 19.60
N GLU A 506 -46.16 -4.99 20.79
CA GLU A 506 -45.37 -4.28 21.78
C GLU A 506 -43.91 -4.73 21.74
N LEU A 507 -43.01 -3.79 21.47
CA LEU A 507 -41.57 -3.99 21.53
C LEU A 507 -41.03 -3.45 22.86
N SER A 508 -40.42 -4.31 23.67
CA SER A 508 -39.73 -3.90 24.91
C SER A 508 -38.36 -3.31 24.55
N LEU A 509 -38.36 -2.08 24.03
CA LEU A 509 -37.18 -1.35 23.58
C LEU A 509 -37.08 -0.02 24.34
N PRO A 510 -35.88 0.36 24.82
CA PRO A 510 -35.65 1.66 25.43
C PRO A 510 -36.09 2.83 24.51
N PRO A 511 -36.98 3.73 24.96
CA PRO A 511 -37.53 4.80 24.12
C PRO A 511 -36.53 5.96 23.90
N ASP A 512 -35.37 5.91 24.56
CA ASP A 512 -34.31 6.91 24.49
C ASP A 512 -33.25 6.59 23.42
N GLU A 513 -33.51 5.61 22.55
CA GLU A 513 -32.65 5.21 21.43
C GLU A 513 -33.40 5.29 20.09
N GLU A 514 -32.65 5.48 18.99
CA GLU A 514 -33.23 5.42 17.64
C GLU A 514 -33.47 3.96 17.23
N TYR A 515 -34.57 3.70 16.52
CA TYR A 515 -34.83 2.40 15.92
C TYR A 515 -35.35 2.53 14.48
N ILE A 516 -34.84 1.67 13.60
CA ILE A 516 -35.36 1.46 12.25
C ILE A 516 -36.18 0.17 12.23
N ILE A 517 -37.43 0.28 11.79
CA ILE A 517 -38.41 -0.79 11.80
C ILE A 517 -38.98 -1.04 10.40
N GLN A 518 -39.17 -2.31 10.06
CA GLN A 518 -39.77 -2.76 8.81
C GLN A 518 -40.63 -4.00 9.04
N ILE A 519 -41.84 -4.03 8.47
CA ILE A 519 -42.81 -5.11 8.71
C ILE A 519 -43.08 -5.83 7.38
N LYS A 520 -43.12 -7.16 7.42
CA LYS A 520 -43.43 -8.01 6.27
C LYS A 520 -44.57 -8.99 6.62
N PRO A 521 -45.61 -9.15 5.79
CA PRO A 521 -46.55 -10.27 5.95
C PRO A 521 -45.84 -11.57 5.55
N PHE A 522 -46.29 -12.69 6.10
CA PHE A 522 -45.87 -14.02 5.64
C PHE A 522 -47.07 -14.96 5.53
N GLY A 523 -46.95 -15.94 4.65
CA GLY A 523 -47.92 -17.02 4.46
C GLY A 523 -47.22 -18.34 4.17
N GLU A 524 -47.97 -19.37 3.76
CA GLU A 524 -47.37 -20.65 3.41
C GLU A 524 -46.35 -20.55 2.26
N GLY A 525 -46.50 -19.55 1.39
CA GLY A 525 -45.63 -19.25 0.26
C GLY A 525 -44.27 -18.63 0.62
N GLY A 526 -44.08 -18.17 1.86
CA GLY A 526 -42.89 -17.47 2.33
C GLY A 526 -43.16 -16.03 2.79
N GLU A 527 -42.12 -15.19 2.76
CA GLU A 527 -42.21 -13.77 3.14
C GLU A 527 -42.71 -12.89 1.99
N GLY A 528 -43.62 -11.98 2.31
CA GLY A 528 -44.18 -11.01 1.38
C GLY A 528 -43.43 -9.67 1.32
N SER A 529 -44.02 -8.70 0.62
CA SER A 529 -43.42 -7.37 0.42
C SER A 529 -43.29 -6.57 1.72
N SER A 530 -42.18 -5.85 1.86
CA SER A 530 -41.89 -5.08 3.08
C SER A 530 -42.61 -3.74 3.09
N SER A 531 -43.02 -3.30 4.28
CA SER A 531 -43.44 -1.92 4.51
C SER A 531 -42.33 -0.93 4.17
N LYS A 532 -42.69 0.36 4.02
CA LYS A 532 -41.70 1.44 4.11
C LYS A 532 -40.96 1.34 5.46
N GLN A 533 -39.68 1.69 5.46
CA GLN A 533 -38.90 1.77 6.70
C GLN A 533 -39.42 2.93 7.56
N ILE A 534 -39.50 2.70 8.86
CA ILE A 534 -39.97 3.66 9.85
C ILE A 534 -38.84 3.90 10.82
N THR A 535 -38.55 5.16 11.12
CA THR A 535 -37.54 5.55 12.12
C THR A 535 -38.25 6.13 13.34
N ILE A 536 -37.93 5.61 14.52
CA ILE A 536 -38.42 6.12 15.81
C ILE A 536 -37.27 6.91 16.46
N PRO A 537 -37.44 8.22 16.77
CA PRO A 537 -36.34 9.11 17.18
C PRO A 537 -36.00 9.06 18.69
N ARG A 538 -34.79 9.53 19.04
CA ARG A 538 -34.24 9.61 20.42
C ARG A 538 -34.74 10.84 21.22
N ILE A 539 -35.20 10.63 22.47
CA ILE A 539 -35.83 11.69 23.31
C ILE A 539 -34.91 12.19 24.45
N SER A 540 -34.27 13.36 24.30
CA SER A 540 -33.39 14.00 25.32
C SER A 540 -34.02 15.14 26.15
N GLY A 541 -35.21 15.64 25.77
CA GLY A 541 -35.98 16.59 26.60
C GLY A 541 -35.56 18.07 26.55
N LYS A 542 -34.72 18.50 25.59
CA LYS A 542 -34.31 19.91 25.39
C LYS A 542 -35.51 20.82 25.10
N SER A 543 -36.30 20.47 24.09
CA SER A 543 -37.49 21.22 23.69
C SER A 543 -38.53 21.27 24.81
N SER A 544 -38.73 20.17 25.54
CA SER A 544 -39.61 20.14 26.71
C SER A 544 -39.16 21.11 27.80
N LEU A 545 -37.86 21.27 28.03
CA LEU A 545 -37.31 22.23 28.99
C LEU A 545 -37.56 23.69 28.55
N THR A 546 -37.33 23.98 27.27
CA THR A 546 -37.53 25.32 26.69
C THR A 546 -39.00 25.72 26.70
N ILE A 547 -39.91 24.83 26.28
CA ILE A 547 -41.36 25.07 26.29
C ILE A 547 -41.85 25.26 27.73
N GLN A 548 -41.41 24.40 28.66
CA GLN A 548 -41.76 24.56 30.07
C GLN A 548 -41.31 25.92 30.62
N PHE A 549 -40.10 26.36 30.28
CA PHE A 549 -39.59 27.65 30.72
C PHE A 549 -40.36 28.82 30.09
N VAL A 550 -40.69 28.77 28.81
CA VAL A 550 -41.32 29.90 28.08
C VAL A 550 -42.82 29.96 28.33
N GLU A 551 -43.50 28.83 28.25
CA GLU A 551 -44.97 28.72 28.22
C GLU A 551 -45.56 28.16 29.53
N GLY A 552 -44.73 27.59 30.41
CA GLY A 552 -45.19 26.98 31.66
C GLY A 552 -45.92 25.65 31.48
N GLN A 553 -45.81 25.01 30.31
CA GLN A 553 -46.50 23.76 29.97
C GLN A 553 -45.53 22.63 29.66
N PHE A 554 -45.86 21.43 30.16
CA PHE A 554 -45.12 20.20 29.87
C PHE A 554 -45.90 19.39 28.84
N VAL A 555 -45.22 18.96 27.78
CA VAL A 555 -45.79 18.17 26.70
C VAL A 555 -45.14 16.78 26.69
N ASP A 556 -45.95 15.74 26.92
CA ASP A 556 -45.51 14.34 27.00
C ASP A 556 -45.03 13.77 25.65
N ALA A 557 -45.48 14.34 24.53
CA ALA A 557 -45.12 13.92 23.17
C ALA A 557 -45.00 15.13 22.23
N TYR A 558 -43.83 15.32 21.63
CA TYR A 558 -43.53 16.46 20.77
C TYR A 558 -42.83 16.01 19.48
N ASP A 559 -43.03 16.74 18.38
CA ASP A 559 -42.40 16.46 17.08
C ASP A 559 -40.89 16.79 17.11
N PRO A 560 -40.01 16.01 16.47
CA PRO A 560 -38.57 16.30 16.51
C PRO A 560 -38.21 17.71 16.01
N THR A 561 -37.58 18.52 16.87
CA THR A 561 -37.15 19.90 16.54
C THR A 561 -35.96 19.89 15.61
N ILE A 562 -36.00 20.70 14.55
CA ILE A 562 -34.85 21.02 13.69
C ILE A 562 -34.11 22.23 14.26
N GLU A 563 -34.77 23.39 14.32
CA GLU A 563 -34.32 24.61 15.00
C GLU A 563 -35.53 25.52 15.26
N ASN A 564 -35.79 25.89 16.51
CA ASN A 564 -36.88 26.78 16.90
C ASN A 564 -36.38 27.91 17.81
N THR A 565 -36.88 29.12 17.59
CA THR A 565 -36.50 30.30 18.40
C THR A 565 -37.67 30.77 19.25
N PHE A 566 -37.43 30.88 20.56
CA PHE A 566 -38.38 31.34 21.55
C PHE A 566 -37.92 32.67 22.16
N ASN A 567 -38.86 33.50 22.64
CA ASN A 567 -38.55 34.75 23.33
C ASN A 567 -39.25 34.78 24.69
N LYS A 568 -38.57 35.26 25.72
CA LYS A 568 -39.14 35.46 27.05
C LYS A 568 -38.58 36.72 27.71
N MET A 569 -39.45 37.58 28.21
CA MET A 569 -39.04 38.71 29.04
C MET A 569 -38.65 38.22 30.44
N VAL A 570 -37.46 38.61 30.90
CA VAL A 570 -36.93 38.29 32.23
C VAL A 570 -36.41 39.55 32.93
N SER A 571 -36.75 39.73 34.20
CA SER A 571 -36.27 40.86 35.01
C SER A 571 -35.10 40.40 35.87
N VAL A 572 -33.93 41.03 35.72
CA VAL A 572 -32.73 40.76 36.52
C VAL A 572 -32.24 42.06 37.14
N ASN A 573 -32.08 42.09 38.46
CA ASN A 573 -31.67 43.28 39.23
C ASN A 573 -32.52 44.55 38.96
N GLY A 574 -33.81 44.37 38.69
CA GLY A 574 -34.75 45.47 38.41
C GLY A 574 -34.70 46.02 36.98
N GLN A 575 -33.96 45.36 36.08
CA GLN A 575 -33.92 45.69 34.66
C GLN A 575 -34.50 44.55 33.83
N ASP A 576 -35.32 44.88 32.83
CA ASP A 576 -35.98 43.91 31.97
C ASP A 576 -35.12 43.60 30.73
N PHE A 577 -34.93 42.30 30.47
CA PHE A 577 -34.20 41.77 29.32
C PHE A 577 -35.11 40.87 28.50
N ASN A 578 -35.07 41.00 27.17
CA ASN A 578 -35.72 40.03 26.28
C ASN A 578 -34.74 38.91 25.98
N LEU A 579 -34.98 37.72 26.55
CA LEU A 579 -34.16 36.55 26.33
C LEU A 579 -34.65 35.80 25.09
N GLN A 580 -33.77 35.68 24.09
CA GLN A 580 -34.00 34.85 22.91
C GLN A 580 -33.32 33.49 23.11
N LEU A 581 -34.11 32.41 23.06
CA LEU A 581 -33.65 31.04 23.23
C LEU A 581 -33.76 30.29 21.90
N VAL A 582 -32.64 29.79 21.39
CA VAL A 582 -32.60 28.97 20.17
C VAL A 582 -32.48 27.50 20.57
N ASP A 583 -33.54 26.73 20.39
CA ASP A 583 -33.59 25.29 20.61
C ASP A 583 -33.18 24.56 19.33
N THR A 584 -32.10 23.81 19.38
CA THR A 584 -31.49 23.13 18.23
C THR A 584 -31.70 21.62 18.29
N ALA A 585 -31.81 20.99 17.11
CA ALA A 585 -31.82 19.54 16.99
C ALA A 585 -30.55 18.94 17.61
N GLY A 586 -30.70 18.11 18.64
CA GLY A 586 -29.58 17.32 19.16
C GLY A 586 -29.29 16.06 18.36
N GLN A 587 -29.55 16.07 17.05
CA GLN A 587 -29.63 14.85 16.24
C GLN A 587 -28.31 14.46 15.55
N ASP A 588 -27.43 15.38 15.12
CA ASP A 588 -26.30 15.02 14.27
C ASP A 588 -24.96 15.69 14.63
N GLU A 589 -23.88 14.91 14.64
CA GLU A 589 -22.49 15.35 14.90
C GLU A 589 -21.94 16.37 13.88
N TYR A 590 -22.70 16.67 12.82
CA TYR A 590 -22.26 17.38 11.62
C TYR A 590 -23.04 18.66 11.27
N SER A 591 -24.08 19.07 12.01
CA SER A 591 -24.97 20.18 11.60
C SER A 591 -25.22 21.26 12.65
N ILE A 592 -24.51 21.27 13.77
CA ILE A 592 -24.96 22.04 14.94
C ILE A 592 -24.78 23.56 14.80
N PHE A 593 -23.98 24.07 13.86
CA PHE A 593 -23.89 25.52 13.62
C PHE A 593 -23.59 25.87 12.15
N PRO A 594 -24.55 26.44 11.40
CA PRO A 594 -24.25 27.13 10.16
C PRO A 594 -23.33 28.33 10.45
N GLN A 595 -22.27 28.52 9.66
CA GLN A 595 -21.24 29.57 9.83
C GLN A 595 -21.78 31.03 9.87
N SER A 596 -23.08 31.25 9.71
CA SER A 596 -23.73 32.56 9.68
C SER A 596 -24.25 33.08 11.04
N HIS A 597 -24.32 32.26 12.09
CA HIS A 597 -25.00 32.62 13.36
C HIS A 597 -24.09 32.84 14.57
N SER A 598 -22.77 32.76 14.43
CA SER A 598 -21.83 32.81 15.57
C SER A 598 -21.49 34.21 16.09
N MET A 599 -21.99 35.30 15.48
CA MET A 599 -21.59 36.67 15.87
C MET A 599 -22.40 37.30 17.02
N ASP A 600 -23.53 36.71 17.45
CA ASP A 600 -24.43 37.33 18.46
C ASP A 600 -24.85 36.39 19.63
N ILE A 601 -24.16 35.27 19.85
CA ILE A 601 -24.48 34.35 20.95
C ILE A 601 -23.83 34.81 22.25
N HIS A 602 -24.66 35.05 23.28
CA HIS A 602 -24.22 35.57 24.58
C HIS A 602 -23.94 34.48 25.63
N GLY A 603 -24.39 33.24 25.41
CA GLY A 603 -24.22 32.13 26.35
C GLY A 603 -24.76 30.80 25.80
N TYR A 604 -24.29 29.69 26.37
CA TYR A 604 -24.74 28.34 26.00
C TYR A 604 -25.33 27.58 27.20
N VAL A 605 -26.41 26.84 26.94
CA VAL A 605 -27.00 25.89 27.90
C VAL A 605 -26.87 24.48 27.31
N LEU A 606 -26.01 23.67 27.92
CA LEU A 606 -25.72 22.31 27.49
C LEU A 606 -26.52 21.33 28.35
N VAL A 607 -27.40 20.55 27.73
CA VAL A 607 -28.36 19.69 28.44
C VAL A 607 -28.11 18.21 28.14
N TYR A 608 -28.03 17.40 29.19
CA TYR A 608 -28.02 15.93 29.11
C TYR A 608 -29.14 15.33 29.97
N SER A 609 -29.47 14.06 29.74
CA SER A 609 -30.47 13.31 30.55
C SER A 609 -29.75 12.54 31.65
N VAL A 610 -30.14 12.72 32.93
CA VAL A 610 -29.51 12.02 34.07
C VAL A 610 -29.71 10.50 34.04
N THR A 611 -30.63 10.03 33.20
CA THR A 611 -30.92 8.61 32.94
C THR A 611 -30.15 8.02 31.76
N SER A 612 -29.35 8.82 31.03
CA SER A 612 -28.67 8.38 29.80
C SER A 612 -27.19 8.75 29.81
N MET A 613 -26.32 7.81 30.21
CA MET A 613 -24.86 7.96 30.17
C MET A 613 -24.37 8.40 28.79
N LYS A 614 -25.01 7.91 27.72
CA LYS A 614 -24.64 8.30 26.37
C LYS A 614 -24.89 9.79 26.09
N SER A 615 -25.95 10.38 26.63
CA SER A 615 -26.18 11.83 26.50
C SER A 615 -25.13 12.65 27.27
N PHE A 616 -24.63 12.10 28.38
CA PHE A 616 -23.57 12.69 29.19
C PHE A 616 -22.18 12.61 28.53
N GLU A 617 -21.92 11.62 27.68
CA GLU A 617 -20.72 11.59 26.82
C GLU A 617 -20.84 12.61 25.68
N VAL A 618 -21.99 12.66 25.00
CA VAL A 618 -22.20 13.53 23.84
C VAL A 618 -22.06 15.00 24.21
N VAL A 619 -22.59 15.42 25.37
CA VAL A 619 -22.50 16.81 25.82
C VAL A 619 -21.05 17.28 26.00
N GLN A 620 -20.12 16.37 26.32
CA GLN A 620 -18.68 16.67 26.41
C GLN A 620 -18.09 16.96 25.03
N VAL A 621 -18.41 16.12 24.03
CA VAL A 621 -17.99 16.32 22.64
C VAL A 621 -18.55 17.62 22.07
N LEU A 622 -19.78 17.99 22.42
CA LEU A 622 -20.38 19.26 22.00
C LEU A 622 -19.68 20.47 22.61
N HIS A 623 -19.32 20.39 23.89
CA HIS A 623 -18.55 21.44 24.56
C HIS A 623 -17.18 21.66 23.89
N ASP A 624 -16.45 20.59 23.59
CA ASP A 624 -15.13 20.71 22.95
C ASP A 624 -15.22 21.35 21.56
N LYS A 625 -16.23 20.98 20.75
CA LYS A 625 -16.49 21.61 19.45
C LYS A 625 -16.89 23.08 19.58
N LEU A 626 -17.66 23.45 20.60
CA LEU A 626 -18.01 24.85 20.87
C LEU A 626 -16.76 25.68 21.18
N LEU A 627 -15.84 25.14 21.99
CA LEU A 627 -14.56 25.80 22.28
C LEU A 627 -13.71 26.01 21.03
N ASP A 628 -13.64 25.02 20.14
CA ASP A 628 -12.90 25.11 18.87
C ASP A 628 -13.46 26.19 17.93
N MET A 629 -14.78 26.40 17.93
CA MET A 629 -15.43 27.38 17.06
C MET A 629 -15.36 28.82 17.57
N VAL A 630 -15.51 29.04 18.88
CA VAL A 630 -15.64 30.38 19.46
C VAL A 630 -14.28 31.08 19.65
N GLY A 631 -13.17 30.34 19.61
CA GLY A 631 -11.82 30.90 19.80
C GLY A 631 -11.63 31.50 21.20
N LYS A 632 -10.53 32.23 21.46
CA LYS A 632 -10.07 32.70 22.80
C LYS A 632 -11.03 33.58 23.63
N ILE A 633 -12.30 33.73 23.27
CA ILE A 633 -13.33 34.40 24.06
C ILE A 633 -14.14 33.34 24.83
N GLN A 634 -14.05 33.35 26.16
CA GLN A 634 -14.80 32.42 27.01
C GLN A 634 -16.27 32.88 27.08
N VAL A 635 -17.16 32.23 26.32
CA VAL A 635 -18.61 32.50 26.38
C VAL A 635 -19.21 31.77 27.60
N PRO A 636 -20.03 32.44 28.44
CA PRO A 636 -20.66 31.81 29.60
C PRO A 636 -21.43 30.54 29.24
N THR A 637 -21.16 29.44 29.97
CA THR A 637 -21.78 28.13 29.71
C THR A 637 -22.37 27.55 30.99
N VAL A 638 -23.56 26.96 30.88
CA VAL A 638 -24.24 26.21 31.95
C VAL A 638 -24.46 24.77 31.52
N LEU A 639 -24.03 23.82 32.34
CA LEU A 639 -24.31 22.40 32.18
C LEU A 639 -25.55 22.01 33.00
N VAL A 640 -26.52 21.37 32.35
CA VAL A 640 -27.81 21.00 32.93
C VAL A 640 -28.05 19.49 32.85
N GLY A 641 -28.19 18.84 34.01
CA GLY A 641 -28.67 17.47 34.11
C GLY A 641 -30.20 17.43 34.19
N ASN A 642 -30.88 17.11 33.09
CA ASN A 642 -32.34 17.12 32.98
C ASN A 642 -32.96 15.75 33.34
N LYS A 643 -34.26 15.77 33.68
CA LYS A 643 -35.07 14.64 34.15
C LYS A 643 -34.70 14.15 35.56
N LYS A 644 -34.37 15.10 36.45
CA LYS A 644 -33.99 14.76 37.84
C LYS A 644 -35.08 14.02 38.62
N ASP A 645 -36.34 14.15 38.21
CA ASP A 645 -37.52 13.45 38.75
C ASP A 645 -37.48 11.92 38.56
N LEU A 646 -36.70 11.42 37.59
CA LEU A 646 -36.56 10.00 37.31
C LEU A 646 -35.50 9.34 38.20
N HIS A 647 -35.68 9.43 39.53
CA HIS A 647 -34.69 8.97 40.52
C HIS A 647 -34.32 7.48 40.40
N MET A 648 -35.28 6.62 40.05
CA MET A 648 -35.02 5.17 39.93
C MET A 648 -34.30 4.79 38.64
N GLU A 649 -34.35 5.64 37.62
CA GLU A 649 -33.73 5.41 36.31
C GLU A 649 -32.42 6.19 36.15
N ARG A 650 -32.01 6.93 37.18
CA ARG A 650 -30.79 7.74 37.18
C ARG A 650 -29.56 6.84 37.05
N VAL A 651 -28.71 7.19 36.09
CA VAL A 651 -27.42 6.52 35.87
C VAL A 651 -26.23 7.46 36.07
N ILE A 652 -26.44 8.79 35.99
CA ILE A 652 -25.41 9.81 36.27
C ILE A 652 -25.70 10.46 37.62
N LYS A 653 -24.71 10.47 38.50
CA LYS A 653 -24.86 11.08 39.82
C LYS A 653 -24.66 12.60 39.75
N PRO A 654 -25.32 13.39 40.61
CA PRO A 654 -25.15 14.86 40.63
C PRO A 654 -23.68 15.29 40.79
N GLU A 655 -22.88 14.52 41.54
CA GLU A 655 -21.46 14.81 41.76
C GLU A 655 -20.63 14.65 40.47
N GLU A 656 -21.02 13.74 39.58
CA GLU A 656 -20.33 13.50 38.30
C GLU A 656 -20.60 14.65 37.33
N GLY A 657 -21.84 15.12 37.26
CA GLY A 657 -22.21 16.31 36.50
C GLY A 657 -21.51 17.58 37.00
N LYS A 658 -21.46 17.75 38.33
CA LYS A 658 -20.76 18.88 38.95
C LYS A 658 -19.25 18.85 38.65
N LYS A 659 -18.61 17.70 38.82
CA LYS A 659 -17.18 17.53 38.53
C LYS A 659 -16.85 17.87 37.07
N LEU A 660 -17.73 17.50 36.13
CA LEU A 660 -17.56 17.82 34.73
C LEU A 660 -17.69 19.33 34.48
N ALA A 661 -18.71 19.99 35.02
CA ALA A 661 -18.87 21.43 34.89
C ALA A 661 -17.70 22.21 35.52
N ASP A 662 -17.21 21.77 36.68
CA ASP A 662 -16.03 22.35 37.35
C ASP A 662 -14.79 22.26 36.45
N SER A 663 -14.63 21.15 35.71
CA SER A 663 -13.51 20.98 34.76
C SER A 663 -13.57 21.94 33.58
N TRP A 664 -14.76 22.47 33.26
CA TRP A 664 -14.98 23.45 32.19
C TRP A 664 -14.96 24.90 32.70
N GLY A 665 -14.98 25.10 34.01
CA GLY A 665 -15.26 26.41 34.61
C GLY A 665 -16.70 26.89 34.34
N ALA A 666 -17.63 25.96 34.11
CA ALA A 666 -19.04 26.22 33.81
C ALA A 666 -19.92 26.11 35.06
N ALA A 667 -21.10 26.75 35.05
CA ALA A 667 -22.09 26.55 36.11
C ALA A 667 -22.82 25.21 35.94
N PHE A 668 -23.22 24.58 37.04
CA PHE A 668 -23.94 23.30 37.04
C PHE A 668 -25.30 23.41 37.74
N MET A 669 -26.33 22.80 37.14
CA MET A 669 -27.64 22.61 37.76
C MET A 669 -28.34 21.33 37.28
N GLU A 670 -29.32 20.87 38.04
CA GLU A 670 -30.21 19.78 37.63
C GLU A 670 -31.64 20.29 37.50
N SER A 671 -32.35 19.83 36.46
CA SER A 671 -33.69 20.28 36.13
C SER A 671 -34.70 19.15 35.98
N SER A 672 -35.97 19.47 36.14
CA SER A 672 -37.09 18.66 35.67
C SER A 672 -38.06 19.54 34.88
N ALA A 673 -38.14 19.30 33.57
CA ALA A 673 -39.16 19.93 32.73
C ALA A 673 -40.58 19.53 33.16
N LYS A 674 -40.76 18.32 33.70
CA LYS A 674 -42.07 17.81 34.15
C LYS A 674 -42.54 18.49 35.43
N GLU A 675 -41.63 18.67 36.39
CA GLU A 675 -41.96 19.25 37.70
C GLU A 675 -41.77 20.78 37.75
N ASN A 676 -41.30 21.38 36.65
CA ASN A 676 -40.98 22.81 36.54
C ASN A 676 -39.94 23.28 37.58
N GLN A 677 -38.82 22.54 37.70
CA GLN A 677 -37.77 22.76 38.70
C GLN A 677 -36.34 22.71 38.13
#